data_AF-A0AAV2ACE4-F1
#
_entry.id   AF-A0AAV2ACE4-F1
#
_cell.length_a   1.000
_cell.length_b   1.000
_cell.length_c   1.000
_cell.angle_alpha   90.00
_cell.angle_beta   90.00
_cell.angle_gamma   90.00
#
_symmetry.space_group_name_H-M   'P 1'
#
loop_
_entity.id
_entity.type
_entity.pdbx_description
1 polymer ?
#
loop_
_entity_poly.entity_id
_entity_poly.type
_entity_poly.pdbx_seq_one_letter_code
_entity_poly.pdbx_strand_id
1 'polypeptide(L)'
;MTSFFTKVTNQIVVVCRNYITESGKVDLWTLPRQVAMSRMKKCIKLFKDYKKNLEEVREGVSSEIRQRNFEFFQVPVLGTFHSFCKRLIAICEMFDTIDELSVLHKCHAEGIEIHSSKLNSIVNAIKGKTYDLLDHRKMDFNNDYIEFKNQIAELKIYNSKAAVKKPMKAPFARKISWARALFKRIEAPMELLKPNIDILQPQSQQRVVQTYNALAEILTEYMVLHHNAYCRKIKNVSSELQKSILITKSTETGVEDWEVNFTDTLYMMLKDSQSMIELQLNIPDEGKFLLSNHNRLMESKVKMQELLYKFKLAISKVPPIFAPLISPLVRRVECALRPGVTYLQWLSANIDDYIMNVKKTIENLEFVIKNASGTNNIRLNSLLDNIGNVFLFKLPSEPCDPEDFVSYVEGICKTGEETLFFKCLCFDKVVGELLSFLLEEGNTAYTESLNIDLYGRNLETPKQITVQRPPKPLQPGEIRITFHQRVFDLADTQRLLAVLDTAAKSVQPEISKVYKIFLEFKDVWAQDKEKQIQDFMETNPFRDIYELKRKLQYYKNLEKEILELPFSYTIAGIELRTNIIKEYLLKGVHKWFTSYGNSINRKYLNKVIEISDFLDDKRKIINLPVKELSDVQRAMNCFETVSENFTDIDMELEPIKDAYALLLKFEFPVDLDEVEKAKSLPAALDSLLKKSRQVANELTDDQFKYLAILKDFVETFKVDVIEFDDDYQKDGPMVDGITPEEASKRVDLFAIDRIKCHIIILYSVYLHRCMRLPKGCKDWSYFTVLKQRIEDFKDTCPLLTRLRNDAMTMNHWKRIEKVCNHKFDEDQSKWTLGTVMEAPLLVFKDDVEDICIAAEKEREIEAKLNQIFADWAIENLFFSQFKNRGELLLKGTEAGETTVKLEDGLMTLGSLLSNRYSAAMKDTILKWLHYLTTATEVIENWLIVQNLWVYLEAVFVGGDIAKQLPKEAERFAVIDSTWVKLMERAREKINVIKCCAEDDTMSKALPHLLEELEACQKSLVG
;
A
#
# COMPACT_ATOMS: atom_id res chain seq x y z
N MET A 1 -7.25 31.86 -22.05
CA MET A 1 -7.71 33.25 -21.81
C MET A 1 -7.79 33.61 -20.33
N THR A 2 -8.45 32.82 -19.48
CA THR A 2 -8.57 33.07 -18.01
C THR A 2 -7.22 33.26 -17.30
N SER A 3 -6.24 32.39 -17.53
CA SER A 3 -4.88 32.53 -16.95
C SER A 3 -4.18 33.85 -17.34
N PHE A 4 -4.38 34.31 -18.58
CA PHE A 4 -3.82 35.57 -19.06
C PHE A 4 -4.45 36.76 -18.33
N PHE A 5 -5.79 36.83 -18.26
CA PHE A 5 -6.45 37.92 -17.54
C PHE A 5 -6.17 37.91 -16.04
N THR A 6 -6.05 36.74 -15.40
CA THR A 6 -5.63 36.64 -13.99
C THR A 6 -4.20 37.15 -13.77
N LYS A 7 -3.27 36.87 -14.70
CA LYS A 7 -1.91 37.42 -14.65
C LYS A 7 -1.92 38.93 -14.85
N VAL A 8 -2.72 39.44 -15.78
CA VAL A 8 -2.87 40.88 -16.02
C VAL A 8 -3.48 41.59 -14.80
N THR A 9 -4.57 41.08 -14.21
CA THR A 9 -5.19 41.70 -13.02
C THR A 9 -4.26 41.66 -11.80
N ASN A 10 -3.55 40.54 -11.60
CA ASN A 10 -2.54 40.47 -10.55
C ASN A 10 -1.39 41.47 -10.77
N GLN A 11 -0.94 41.65 -12.03
CA GLN A 11 0.08 42.65 -12.35
C GLN A 11 -0.43 44.08 -12.12
N ILE A 12 -1.68 44.38 -12.45
CA ILE A 12 -2.30 45.69 -12.16
C ILE A 12 -2.34 45.95 -10.66
N VAL A 13 -2.63 44.94 -9.82
CA VAL A 13 -2.59 45.09 -8.36
C VAL A 13 -1.18 45.40 -7.86
N VAL A 14 -0.16 44.73 -8.40
CA VAL A 14 1.26 45.00 -8.08
C VAL A 14 1.64 46.44 -8.47
N VAL A 15 1.25 46.89 -9.66
CA VAL A 15 1.50 48.26 -10.12
C VAL A 15 0.77 49.29 -9.25
N CYS A 16 -0.49 49.04 -8.88
CA CYS A 16 -1.23 49.91 -7.97
C CYS A 16 -0.57 50.00 -6.59
N ARG A 17 -0.09 48.88 -6.04
CA ARG A 17 0.63 48.85 -4.76
C ARG A 17 1.93 49.65 -4.85
N ASN A 18 2.73 49.44 -5.90
CA ASN A 18 3.97 50.17 -6.12
C ASN A 18 3.74 51.67 -6.36
N TYR A 19 2.63 52.05 -7.00
CA TYR A 19 2.27 53.45 -7.18
C TYR A 19 1.90 54.13 -5.85
N ILE A 20 1.24 53.42 -4.94
CA ILE A 20 0.90 53.95 -3.62
C ILE A 20 2.15 54.10 -2.75
N THR A 21 3.03 53.08 -2.72
CA THR A 21 4.20 53.00 -1.82
C THR A 21 5.52 53.49 -2.44
N GLU A 22 5.48 54.07 -3.64
CA GLU A 22 6.68 54.45 -4.42
C GLU A 22 7.69 53.29 -4.56
N SER A 23 7.19 52.12 -4.96
CA SER A 23 7.95 50.87 -5.06
C SER A 23 8.50 50.39 -3.71
N GLY A 24 7.71 50.53 -2.64
CA GLY A 24 8.06 50.04 -1.30
C GLY A 24 9.05 50.92 -0.53
N LYS A 25 9.30 52.16 -0.99
CA LYS A 25 10.22 53.09 -0.34
C LYS A 25 9.59 53.89 0.81
N VAL A 26 8.25 53.96 0.86
CA VAL A 26 7.53 54.80 1.83
C VAL A 26 6.33 54.04 2.41
N ASP A 27 6.24 54.03 3.73
CA ASP A 27 5.10 53.45 4.46
C ASP A 27 3.87 54.37 4.39
N LEU A 28 2.69 53.76 4.33
CA LEU A 28 1.42 54.49 4.16
C LEU A 28 1.14 55.53 5.26
N TRP A 29 1.69 55.32 6.46
CA TRP A 29 1.58 56.25 7.59
C TRP A 29 2.55 57.44 7.51
N THR A 30 3.64 57.31 6.75
CA THR A 30 4.67 58.35 6.60
C THR A 30 4.39 59.28 5.42
N LEU A 31 3.56 58.84 4.46
CA LEU A 31 3.09 59.66 3.36
C LEU A 31 2.12 60.76 3.82
N PRO A 32 2.17 61.98 3.25
CA PRO A 32 1.16 63.00 3.47
C PRO A 32 -0.24 62.46 3.14
N ARG A 33 -1.18 62.57 4.08
CA ARG A 33 -2.48 61.89 4.01
C ARG A 33 -3.29 62.24 2.76
N GLN A 34 -3.24 63.51 2.34
CA GLN A 34 -3.87 63.99 1.11
C GLN A 34 -3.30 63.31 -0.16
N VAL A 35 -1.99 63.06 -0.18
CA VAL A 35 -1.32 62.38 -1.31
C VAL A 35 -1.66 60.90 -1.32
N ALA A 36 -1.63 60.23 -0.16
CA ALA A 36 -2.01 58.82 -0.03
C ALA A 36 -3.48 58.59 -0.46
N MET A 37 -4.41 59.43 0.00
CA MET A 37 -5.83 59.37 -0.37
C MET A 37 -6.06 59.62 -1.86
N SER A 38 -5.36 60.58 -2.45
CA SER A 38 -5.42 60.86 -3.90
C SER A 38 -4.94 59.67 -4.72
N ARG A 39 -3.81 59.05 -4.33
CA ARG A 39 -3.26 57.86 -5.00
C ARG A 39 -4.21 56.66 -4.90
N MET A 40 -4.74 56.37 -3.70
CA MET A 40 -5.69 55.28 -3.48
C MET A 40 -7.00 55.47 -4.28
N LYS A 41 -7.54 56.69 -4.31
CA LYS A 41 -8.74 57.02 -5.13
C LYS A 41 -8.50 56.82 -6.63
N LYS A 42 -7.31 57.13 -7.14
CA LYS A 42 -6.93 56.84 -8.54
C LYS A 42 -6.87 55.34 -8.84
N CYS A 43 -6.33 54.52 -7.92
CA CYS A 43 -6.31 53.06 -8.07
C CYS A 43 -7.73 52.46 -8.06
N ILE A 44 -8.63 52.98 -7.20
CA ILE A 44 -10.05 52.57 -7.18
C ILE A 44 -10.75 52.96 -8.48
N LYS A 45 -10.46 54.15 -9.03
CA LYS A 45 -11.00 54.59 -10.33
C LYS A 45 -10.54 53.68 -11.46
N LEU A 46 -9.25 53.33 -11.50
CA LEU A 46 -8.69 52.40 -12.48
C LEU A 46 -9.42 51.05 -12.49
N PHE A 47 -9.77 50.51 -11.31
CA PHE A 47 -10.57 49.28 -11.22
C PHE A 47 -11.98 49.45 -11.81
N LYS A 48 -12.66 50.56 -11.51
CA LYS A 48 -13.99 50.84 -12.05
C LYS A 48 -13.96 50.95 -13.58
N ASP A 49 -12.99 51.67 -14.12
CA ASP A 49 -12.82 51.86 -15.56
C ASP A 49 -12.44 50.53 -16.26
N TYR A 50 -11.55 49.74 -15.66
CA TYR A 50 -11.18 48.40 -16.15
C TYR A 50 -12.37 47.43 -16.17
N LYS A 51 -13.17 47.41 -15.10
CA LYS A 51 -14.38 46.58 -15.01
C LYS A 51 -15.41 46.99 -16.06
N LYS A 52 -15.66 48.29 -16.21
CA LYS A 52 -16.59 48.84 -17.21
C LYS A 52 -16.18 48.44 -18.63
N ASN A 53 -14.90 48.60 -18.98
CA ASN A 53 -14.41 48.22 -20.31
C ASN A 53 -14.52 46.71 -20.57
N LEU A 54 -14.34 45.87 -19.55
CA LEU A 54 -14.56 44.42 -19.67
C LEU A 54 -16.03 44.06 -19.89
N GLU A 55 -16.96 44.80 -19.27
CA GLU A 55 -18.41 44.64 -19.46
C GLU A 55 -18.85 45.10 -20.86
N GLU A 56 -18.32 46.22 -21.36
CA GLU A 56 -18.58 46.70 -22.73
C GLU A 56 -18.06 45.73 -23.80
N VAL A 57 -16.86 45.15 -23.60
CA VAL A 57 -16.31 44.10 -24.48
C VAL A 57 -17.15 42.83 -24.43
N ARG A 58 -17.76 42.49 -23.28
CA ARG A 58 -18.70 41.35 -23.16
C ARG A 58 -19.97 41.58 -23.98
N GLU A 59 -20.48 42.80 -24.01
CA GLU A 59 -21.70 43.15 -24.75
C GLU A 59 -21.48 43.16 -26.28
N GLY A 60 -20.27 43.48 -26.75
CA GLY A 60 -19.92 43.53 -28.18
C GLY A 60 -19.67 42.17 -28.87
N VAL A 61 -19.64 41.05 -28.16
CA VAL A 61 -19.37 39.70 -28.74
C VAL A 61 -20.68 38.94 -29.02
N SER A 62 -20.81 38.40 -30.25
CA SER A 62 -21.97 37.63 -30.75
C SER A 62 -22.39 36.46 -29.84
N SER A 63 -23.69 36.18 -29.82
CA SER A 63 -24.38 35.24 -28.92
C SER A 63 -23.82 33.81 -28.92
N GLU A 64 -23.25 33.33 -30.02
CA GLU A 64 -22.70 31.96 -30.13
C GLU A 64 -21.37 31.74 -29.36
N ILE A 65 -20.59 32.79 -29.11
CA ILE A 65 -19.31 32.71 -28.36
C ILE A 65 -19.51 32.97 -26.85
N ARG A 66 -20.66 33.54 -26.46
CA ARG A 66 -21.00 33.89 -25.06
C ARG A 66 -21.10 32.68 -24.13
N GLN A 67 -21.58 31.53 -24.62
CA GLN A 67 -21.91 30.39 -23.76
C GLN A 67 -20.73 29.50 -23.37
N ARG A 68 -19.64 29.43 -24.16
CA ARG A 68 -18.52 28.50 -23.86
C ARG A 68 -17.28 29.16 -23.28
N ASN A 69 -16.98 30.40 -23.66
CA ASN A 69 -15.71 31.01 -23.29
C ASN A 69 -15.80 32.02 -22.14
N PHE A 70 -16.96 32.63 -21.87
CA PHE A 70 -17.02 33.83 -21.02
C PHE A 70 -17.66 33.72 -19.62
N GLU A 71 -18.37 32.64 -19.29
CA GLU A 71 -18.87 32.41 -17.92
C GLU A 71 -17.73 32.17 -16.90
N PHE A 72 -16.56 31.71 -17.36
CA PHE A 72 -15.39 31.47 -16.51
C PHE A 72 -14.60 32.74 -16.09
N PHE A 73 -14.92 33.93 -16.64
CA PHE A 73 -14.14 35.16 -16.35
C PHE A 73 -14.59 35.96 -15.13
N GLN A 74 -15.74 35.67 -14.51
CA GLN A 74 -16.25 36.58 -13.46
C GLN A 74 -15.69 36.32 -12.06
N VAL A 75 -15.51 35.07 -11.63
CA VAL A 75 -15.22 34.78 -10.21
C VAL A 75 -13.72 34.82 -9.88
N PRO A 76 -12.80 34.17 -10.63
CA PRO A 76 -11.39 34.14 -10.25
C PRO A 76 -10.58 35.35 -10.74
N VAL A 77 -10.94 35.91 -11.90
CA VAL A 77 -10.10 36.87 -12.65
C VAL A 77 -10.12 38.27 -12.02
N LEU A 78 -11.28 38.71 -11.51
CA LEU A 78 -11.46 40.02 -10.86
C LEU A 78 -11.39 39.95 -9.33
N GLY A 79 -11.43 38.75 -8.74
CA GLY A 79 -11.52 38.56 -7.29
C GLY A 79 -10.37 39.19 -6.51
N THR A 80 -9.13 39.06 -7.00
CA THR A 80 -7.93 39.64 -6.36
C THR A 80 -7.94 41.17 -6.41
N PHE A 81 -8.24 41.76 -7.57
CA PHE A 81 -8.29 43.21 -7.75
C PHE A 81 -9.48 43.84 -7.00
N HIS A 82 -10.63 43.16 -6.96
CA HIS A 82 -11.80 43.57 -6.17
C HIS A 82 -11.51 43.58 -4.66
N SER A 83 -10.85 42.52 -4.16
CA SER A 83 -10.46 42.42 -2.74
C SER A 83 -9.48 43.51 -2.36
N PHE A 84 -8.51 43.81 -3.24
CA PHE A 84 -7.61 44.94 -3.08
C PHE A 84 -8.34 46.29 -3.05
N CYS A 85 -9.32 46.52 -3.93
CA CYS A 85 -10.10 47.75 -3.92
C CYS A 85 -10.96 47.91 -2.66
N LYS A 86 -11.57 46.83 -2.16
CA LYS A 86 -12.29 46.85 -0.88
C LYS A 86 -11.37 47.25 0.28
N ARG A 87 -10.14 46.73 0.31
CA ARG A 87 -9.12 47.13 1.30
C ARG A 87 -8.80 48.62 1.19
N LEU A 88 -8.58 49.14 -0.02
CA LEU A 88 -8.29 50.57 -0.23
C LEU A 88 -9.44 51.48 0.23
N ILE A 89 -10.70 51.07 -0.01
CA ILE A 89 -11.88 51.81 0.45
C ILE A 89 -11.93 51.86 1.99
N ALA A 90 -11.73 50.72 2.65
CA ALA A 90 -11.71 50.66 4.11
C ALA A 90 -10.61 51.55 4.72
N ILE A 91 -9.42 51.57 4.12
CA ILE A 91 -8.32 52.45 4.54
C ILE A 91 -8.69 53.92 4.31
N CYS A 92 -9.34 54.26 3.19
CA CYS A 92 -9.79 55.63 2.92
C CYS A 92 -10.83 56.09 3.96
N GLU A 93 -11.84 55.26 4.25
CA GLU A 93 -12.85 55.54 5.29
C GLU A 93 -12.22 55.71 6.68
N MET A 94 -11.25 54.84 7.03
CA MET A 94 -10.49 54.98 8.27
C MET A 94 -9.73 56.31 8.32
N PHE A 95 -9.17 56.74 7.19
CA PHE A 95 -8.42 57.98 7.12
C PHE A 95 -9.31 59.22 7.21
N ASP A 96 -10.44 59.23 6.51
CA ASP A 96 -11.44 60.30 6.59
C ASP A 96 -12.01 60.42 8.01
N THR A 97 -12.33 59.31 8.68
CA THR A 97 -12.85 59.34 10.06
C THR A 97 -11.84 59.85 11.09
N ILE A 98 -10.55 59.54 10.93
CA ILE A 98 -9.50 60.10 11.79
C ILE A 98 -9.34 61.61 11.53
N ASP A 99 -9.43 62.06 10.28
CA ASP A 99 -9.36 63.49 9.94
C ASP A 99 -10.59 64.26 10.47
N GLU A 100 -11.80 63.72 10.32
CA GLU A 100 -13.04 64.28 10.90
C GLU A 100 -12.93 64.46 12.41
N LEU A 101 -12.37 63.46 13.12
CA LEU A 101 -12.22 63.48 14.57
C LEU A 101 -10.96 64.22 15.05
N SER A 102 -10.03 64.54 14.16
CA SER A 102 -8.84 65.36 14.50
C SER A 102 -9.21 66.77 14.95
N VAL A 103 -10.41 67.26 14.60
CA VAL A 103 -10.94 68.55 15.07
C VAL A 103 -11.09 68.57 16.59
N LEU A 104 -11.26 67.42 17.24
CA LEU A 104 -11.31 67.30 18.71
C LEU A 104 -10.00 67.72 19.38
N HIS A 105 -8.84 67.61 18.71
CA HIS A 105 -7.56 68.12 19.23
C HIS A 105 -7.51 69.66 19.30
N LYS A 106 -8.35 70.36 18.51
CA LYS A 106 -8.34 71.82 18.42
C LYS A 106 -9.33 72.49 19.39
N CYS A 107 -10.24 71.72 19.99
CA CYS A 107 -11.24 72.22 20.93
C CYS A 107 -10.70 72.26 22.36
N HIS A 108 -10.56 73.46 22.94
CA HIS A 108 -10.09 73.70 24.30
C HIS A 108 -11.21 73.62 25.37
N ALA A 109 -12.20 72.74 25.20
CA ALA A 109 -13.26 72.59 26.21
C ALA A 109 -12.87 71.55 27.27
N GLU A 110 -13.13 71.85 28.55
CA GLU A 110 -12.86 70.94 29.67
C GLU A 110 -13.51 69.56 29.46
N GLY A 111 -12.73 68.49 29.67
CA GLY A 111 -13.17 67.11 29.51
C GLY A 111 -12.91 66.48 28.13
N ILE A 112 -12.53 67.26 27.09
CA ILE A 112 -12.20 66.73 25.76
C ILE A 112 -10.84 66.01 25.73
N GLU A 113 -9.93 66.30 26.66
CA GLU A 113 -8.60 65.66 26.74
C GLU A 113 -8.67 64.13 26.93
N ILE A 114 -9.66 63.63 27.67
CA ILE A 114 -9.91 62.19 27.86
C ILE A 114 -10.36 61.54 26.55
N HIS A 115 -11.11 62.26 25.72
CA HIS A 115 -11.57 61.77 24.42
C HIS A 115 -10.48 61.85 23.37
N SER A 116 -9.66 62.89 23.42
CA SER A 116 -8.48 63.07 22.58
C SER A 116 -7.41 62.00 22.84
N SER A 117 -7.13 61.69 24.10
CA SER A 117 -6.21 60.61 24.50
C SER A 117 -6.73 59.22 24.11
N LYS A 118 -8.04 58.97 24.25
CA LYS A 118 -8.66 57.72 23.77
C LYS A 118 -8.57 57.60 22.24
N LEU A 119 -8.84 58.66 21.49
CA LEU A 119 -8.67 58.66 20.03
C LEU A 119 -7.21 58.37 19.63
N ASN A 120 -6.24 58.98 20.32
CA ASN A 120 -4.81 58.71 20.09
C ASN A 120 -4.43 57.26 20.41
N SER A 121 -4.97 56.68 21.48
CA SER A 121 -4.77 55.27 21.83
C SER A 121 -5.28 54.33 20.73
N ILE A 122 -6.51 54.57 20.24
CA ILE A 122 -7.13 53.79 19.16
C ILE A 122 -6.30 53.88 17.87
N VAL A 123 -5.86 55.09 17.49
CA VAL A 123 -5.03 55.30 16.29
C VAL A 123 -3.66 54.65 16.45
N ASN A 124 -3.03 54.72 17.63
CA ASN A 124 -1.73 54.11 17.90
C ASN A 124 -1.81 52.57 17.94
N ALA A 125 -2.91 52.00 18.40
CA ALA A 125 -3.13 50.55 18.40
C ALA A 125 -3.13 49.96 16.98
N ILE A 126 -3.59 50.71 15.98
CA ILE A 126 -3.57 50.30 14.57
C ILE A 126 -2.21 50.58 13.93
N LYS A 127 -1.59 51.73 14.25
CA LYS A 127 -0.23 52.05 13.77
C LYS A 127 0.83 51.07 14.26
N GLY A 128 0.63 50.47 15.45
CA GLY A 128 1.55 49.50 16.04
C GLY A 128 1.45 48.07 15.50
N LYS A 129 0.55 47.80 14.55
CA LYS A 129 0.38 46.46 13.95
C LYS A 129 1.49 46.18 12.93
N THR A 130 1.99 44.94 12.92
CA THR A 130 3.16 44.51 12.12
C THR A 130 2.82 44.03 10.70
N TYR A 131 1.54 44.02 10.32
CA TYR A 131 1.11 43.59 8.99
C TYR A 131 0.99 44.78 8.03
N ASP A 132 1.25 44.54 6.74
CA ASP A 132 1.07 45.54 5.69
C ASP A 132 -0.42 45.82 5.47
N LEU A 133 -0.82 47.08 5.65
CA LEU A 133 -2.20 47.54 5.45
C LEU A 133 -2.70 47.33 4.01
N LEU A 134 -1.81 47.38 3.02
CA LEU A 134 -2.17 47.22 1.61
C LEU A 134 -2.27 45.76 1.16
N ASP A 135 -1.89 44.80 2.03
CA ASP A 135 -2.05 43.38 1.73
C ASP A 135 -3.52 42.95 1.92
N HIS A 136 -4.17 42.64 0.79
CA HIS A 136 -5.56 42.20 0.76
C HIS A 136 -5.72 40.71 1.09
N ARG A 137 -4.62 39.95 1.20
CA ARG A 137 -4.65 38.51 1.51
C ARG A 137 -4.67 38.23 3.01
N LYS A 138 -4.16 39.16 3.82
CA LYS A 138 -4.17 39.02 5.29
C LYS A 138 -5.50 39.49 5.87
N MET A 139 -6.25 38.59 6.49
CA MET A 139 -7.58 38.92 7.05
C MET A 139 -7.51 39.72 8.35
N ASP A 140 -6.33 39.81 9.00
CA ASP A 140 -6.13 40.48 10.29
C ASP A 140 -6.58 41.96 10.30
N PHE A 141 -6.34 42.69 9.21
CA PHE A 141 -6.82 44.08 9.06
C PHE A 141 -8.35 44.17 9.12
N ASN A 142 -9.09 43.20 8.58
CA ASN A 142 -10.56 43.28 8.56
C ASN A 142 -11.12 43.28 9.98
N ASN A 143 -10.55 42.45 10.84
CA ASN A 143 -10.94 42.36 12.24
C ASN A 143 -10.56 43.63 13.00
N ASP A 144 -9.33 44.12 12.82
CA ASP A 144 -8.87 45.38 13.43
C ASP A 144 -9.65 46.61 12.93
N TYR A 145 -10.10 46.62 11.66
CA TYR A 145 -10.93 47.68 11.09
C TYR A 145 -12.35 47.68 11.64
N ILE A 146 -12.94 46.49 11.86
CA ILE A 146 -14.24 46.36 12.53
C ILE A 146 -14.12 46.84 13.97
N GLU A 147 -13.05 46.45 14.67
CA GLU A 147 -12.79 46.88 16.05
C GLU A 147 -12.58 48.40 16.14
N PHE A 148 -11.83 48.99 15.20
CA PHE A 148 -11.72 50.43 15.05
C PHE A 148 -13.09 51.10 14.90
N LYS A 149 -13.95 50.59 14.01
CA LYS A 149 -15.31 51.12 13.81
C LYS A 149 -16.16 51.02 15.08
N ASN A 150 -16.05 49.93 15.82
CA ASN A 150 -16.78 49.74 17.08
C ASN A 150 -16.30 50.73 18.15
N GLN A 151 -14.99 50.88 18.35
CA GLN A 151 -14.42 51.80 19.34
C GLN A 151 -14.70 53.27 18.99
N ILE A 152 -14.70 53.63 17.69
CA ILE A 152 -15.13 54.96 17.22
C ILE A 152 -16.64 55.15 17.41
N ALA A 153 -17.47 54.13 17.20
CA ALA A 153 -18.90 54.21 17.45
C ALA A 153 -19.20 54.41 18.95
N GLU A 154 -18.47 53.74 19.84
CA GLU A 154 -18.57 53.96 21.29
C GLU A 154 -18.17 55.39 21.69
N LEU A 155 -17.09 55.93 21.11
CA LEU A 155 -16.73 57.35 21.29
C LEU A 155 -17.83 58.31 20.81
N LYS A 156 -18.49 58.00 19.67
CA LYS A 156 -19.63 58.78 19.16
C LYS A 156 -20.87 58.65 20.06
N ILE A 157 -21.13 57.48 20.65
CA ILE A 157 -22.23 57.23 21.57
C ILE A 157 -22.01 57.96 22.91
N TYR A 158 -20.78 58.04 23.41
CA TYR A 158 -20.47 58.77 24.65
C TYR A 158 -20.70 60.29 24.50
N ASN A 159 -20.37 60.87 23.34
CA ASN A 159 -20.70 62.27 23.00
C ASN A 159 -22.21 62.54 22.91
N SER A 160 -23.05 61.51 22.69
CA SER A 160 -24.51 61.66 22.68
C SER A 160 -25.15 61.74 24.07
N LYS A 161 -24.44 61.32 25.13
CA LYS A 161 -24.96 61.30 26.51
C LYS A 161 -24.71 62.60 27.29
N ALA A 162 -23.76 63.44 26.86
CA ALA A 162 -23.47 64.76 27.47
C ALA A 162 -24.18 65.94 26.77
N ALA A 163 -24.78 65.72 25.59
CA ALA A 163 -25.69 66.69 24.98
C ALA A 163 -27.10 66.51 25.56
N VAL A 164 -27.58 67.54 26.26
CA VAL A 164 -28.97 67.78 26.67
C VAL A 164 -29.97 66.91 25.91
N LYS A 165 -30.75 66.07 26.63
CA LYS A 165 -31.97 65.42 26.14
C LYS A 165 -32.68 66.40 25.21
N LYS A 166 -32.69 66.14 23.91
CA LYS A 166 -33.57 66.87 22.97
C LYS A 166 -34.98 66.34 23.25
N PRO A 167 -35.89 67.07 23.92
CA PRO A 167 -37.28 66.67 23.89
C PRO A 167 -37.77 67.04 22.50
N MET A 168 -38.00 66.03 21.65
CA MET A 168 -38.56 66.25 20.33
C MET A 168 -40.04 66.62 20.46
N LYS A 169 -40.32 67.88 20.85
CA LYS A 169 -41.63 68.53 20.64
C LYS A 169 -41.73 68.96 19.18
N ALA A 170 -42.92 68.83 18.62
CA ALA A 170 -43.22 68.95 17.20
C ALA A 170 -42.76 70.30 16.59
N PRO A 171 -42.36 70.33 15.30
CA PRO A 171 -41.59 71.43 14.72
C PRO A 171 -42.33 72.77 14.67
N PHE A 172 -43.65 72.80 14.46
CA PHE A 172 -44.43 74.04 14.48
C PHE A 172 -44.77 74.43 15.92
N ALA A 173 -45.22 73.47 16.72
CA ALA A 173 -45.54 73.72 18.13
C ALA A 173 -44.33 74.23 18.93
N ARG A 174 -43.11 73.78 18.61
CA ARG A 174 -41.86 74.28 19.22
C ARG A 174 -41.61 75.75 18.89
N LYS A 175 -41.80 76.17 17.63
CA LYS A 175 -41.59 77.56 17.22
C LYS A 175 -42.58 78.50 17.92
N ILE A 176 -43.84 78.08 18.03
CA ILE A 176 -44.88 78.85 18.72
C ILE A 176 -44.65 78.84 20.23
N SER A 177 -44.31 77.70 20.84
CA SER A 177 -44.02 77.61 22.27
C SER A 177 -42.80 78.44 22.67
N TRP A 178 -41.75 78.48 21.84
CA TRP A 178 -40.58 79.33 22.06
C TRP A 178 -40.96 80.82 21.98
N ALA A 179 -41.70 81.22 20.95
CA ALA A 179 -42.15 82.60 20.78
C ALA A 179 -43.07 83.03 21.93
N ARG A 180 -43.99 82.17 22.39
CA ARG A 180 -44.86 82.41 23.56
C ARG A 180 -44.08 82.48 24.87
N ALA A 181 -43.04 81.66 25.04
CA ALA A 181 -42.18 81.71 26.23
C ALA A 181 -41.34 83.00 26.26
N LEU A 182 -40.81 83.43 25.12
CA LEU A 182 -40.13 84.71 24.99
C LEU A 182 -41.08 85.88 25.24
N PHE A 183 -42.30 85.83 24.69
CA PHE A 183 -43.34 86.82 24.95
C PHE A 183 -43.63 86.95 26.46
N LYS A 184 -43.90 85.84 27.15
CA LYS A 184 -44.09 85.84 28.61
C LYS A 184 -42.86 86.37 29.37
N ARG A 185 -41.65 86.09 28.87
CA ARG A 185 -40.40 86.55 29.50
C ARG A 185 -40.15 88.05 29.31
N ILE A 186 -40.59 88.66 28.21
CA ILE A 186 -40.54 90.12 28.02
C ILE A 186 -41.71 90.82 28.70
N GLU A 187 -42.85 90.14 28.83
CA GLU A 187 -44.05 90.64 29.52
C GLU A 187 -43.84 90.72 31.04
N ALA A 188 -43.19 89.74 31.66
CA ALA A 188 -42.91 89.75 33.10
C ALA A 188 -42.15 91.00 33.61
N PRO A 189 -41.01 91.42 33.02
CA PRO A 189 -40.34 92.66 33.42
C PRO A 189 -41.16 93.89 33.02
N MET A 190 -41.92 93.85 31.92
CA MET A 190 -42.77 94.98 31.51
C MET A 190 -43.93 95.21 32.48
N GLU A 191 -44.58 94.16 32.98
CA GLU A 191 -45.66 94.26 33.99
C GLU A 191 -45.13 94.79 35.32
N LEU A 192 -43.88 94.48 35.69
CA LEU A 192 -43.22 95.08 36.86
C LEU A 192 -42.80 96.54 36.64
N LEU A 193 -42.47 96.91 35.40
CA LEU A 193 -42.09 98.27 35.02
C LEU A 193 -43.32 99.18 34.87
N LYS A 194 -44.46 98.63 34.42
CA LYS A 194 -45.72 99.33 34.14
C LYS A 194 -46.19 100.28 35.25
N PRO A 195 -46.17 99.91 36.56
CA PRO A 195 -46.53 100.81 37.64
C PRO A 195 -45.42 101.79 38.06
N ASN A 196 -44.16 101.57 37.66
CA ASN A 196 -42.98 102.36 38.09
C ASN A 196 -42.30 103.12 36.93
N ILE A 197 -43.03 103.29 35.83
CA ILE A 197 -42.52 103.82 34.57
C ILE A 197 -42.11 105.30 34.68
N ASP A 198 -42.64 106.03 35.67
CA ASP A 198 -42.37 107.44 35.95
C ASP A 198 -40.95 107.72 36.48
N ILE A 199 -40.20 106.68 36.86
CA ILE A 199 -38.82 106.79 37.37
C ILE A 199 -37.80 107.00 36.21
N LEU A 200 -38.19 106.70 34.97
CA LEU A 200 -37.34 106.81 33.78
C LEU A 200 -37.53 108.17 33.08
N GLN A 201 -36.46 108.73 32.49
CA GLN A 201 -36.55 109.97 31.70
C GLN A 201 -37.58 109.82 30.54
N PRO A 202 -38.37 110.85 30.20
CA PRO A 202 -39.50 110.75 29.26
C PRO A 202 -39.12 110.18 27.87
N GLN A 203 -37.94 110.54 27.36
CA GLN A 203 -37.43 110.04 26.06
C GLN A 203 -37.00 108.56 26.11
N SER A 204 -36.52 108.09 27.26
CA SER A 204 -36.08 106.70 27.48
C SER A 204 -37.27 105.78 27.72
N GLN A 205 -38.27 106.25 28.47
CA GLN A 205 -39.55 105.58 28.70
C GLN A 205 -40.25 105.27 27.36
N GLN A 206 -40.35 106.28 26.48
CA GLN A 206 -41.01 106.13 25.19
C GLN A 206 -40.27 105.11 24.29
N ARG A 207 -38.94 105.11 24.28
CA ARG A 207 -38.13 104.12 23.54
C ARG A 207 -38.30 102.69 24.05
N VAL A 208 -38.32 102.47 25.36
CA VAL A 208 -38.49 101.13 25.96
C VAL A 208 -39.88 100.57 25.65
N VAL A 209 -40.93 101.39 25.80
CA VAL A 209 -42.31 101.00 25.47
C VAL A 209 -42.47 100.73 23.97
N GLN A 210 -41.91 101.57 23.10
CA GLN A 210 -41.92 101.35 21.64
C GLN A 210 -41.18 100.08 21.24
N THR A 211 -40.02 99.82 21.84
CA THR A 211 -39.24 98.60 21.56
C THR A 211 -39.97 97.36 22.07
N TYR A 212 -40.61 97.42 23.25
CA TYR A 212 -41.44 96.34 23.77
C TYR A 212 -42.65 96.08 22.86
N ASN A 213 -43.41 97.11 22.48
CA ASN A 213 -44.58 96.96 21.61
C ASN A 213 -44.19 96.40 20.23
N ALA A 214 -43.10 96.90 19.64
CA ALA A 214 -42.58 96.37 18.38
C ALA A 214 -42.15 94.90 18.50
N LEU A 215 -41.47 94.52 19.60
CA LEU A 215 -41.08 93.12 19.85
C LEU A 215 -42.30 92.22 20.13
N ALA A 216 -43.28 92.71 20.89
CA ALA A 216 -44.52 92.03 21.19
C ALA A 216 -45.34 91.78 19.91
N GLU A 217 -45.41 92.78 19.02
CA GLU A 217 -46.04 92.70 17.70
C GLU A 217 -45.34 91.66 16.82
N ILE A 218 -44.01 91.76 16.65
CA ILE A 218 -43.22 90.79 15.85
C ILE A 218 -43.37 89.36 16.37
N LEU A 219 -43.31 89.15 17.69
CA LEU A 219 -43.47 87.82 18.28
C LEU A 219 -44.90 87.28 18.09
N THR A 220 -45.91 88.15 18.12
CA THR A 220 -47.31 87.78 17.88
C THR A 220 -47.55 87.43 16.41
N GLU A 221 -47.04 88.24 15.48
CA GLU A 221 -47.05 87.94 14.04
C GLU A 221 -46.35 86.62 13.73
N TYR A 222 -45.20 86.37 14.35
CA TYR A 222 -44.45 85.12 14.20
C TYR A 222 -45.25 83.89 14.69
N MET A 223 -45.95 84.01 15.82
CA MET A 223 -46.83 82.94 16.33
C MET A 223 -48.00 82.67 15.37
N VAL A 224 -48.66 83.72 14.89
CA VAL A 224 -49.80 83.61 13.96
C VAL A 224 -49.36 83.03 12.61
N LEU A 225 -48.22 83.45 12.08
CA LEU A 225 -47.67 82.95 10.82
C LEU A 225 -47.38 81.45 10.89
N HIS A 226 -46.77 80.98 11.98
CA HIS A 226 -46.47 79.56 12.17
C HIS A 226 -47.71 78.71 12.47
N HIS A 227 -48.70 79.24 13.18
CA HIS A 227 -50.00 78.59 13.36
C HIS A 227 -50.74 78.44 12.03
N ASN A 228 -50.78 79.50 11.23
CA ASN A 228 -51.38 79.47 9.89
C ASN A 228 -50.66 78.51 8.94
N ALA A 229 -49.33 78.44 8.99
CA ALA A 229 -48.55 77.48 8.22
C ALA A 229 -48.88 76.03 8.59
N TYR A 230 -49.07 75.74 9.89
CA TYR A 230 -49.55 74.45 10.36
C TYR A 230 -50.99 74.17 9.88
N CYS A 231 -51.91 75.14 10.00
CA CYS A 231 -53.30 75.00 9.55
C CYS A 231 -53.43 74.75 8.04
N ARG A 232 -52.53 75.31 7.21
CA ARG A 232 -52.47 74.97 5.78
C ARG A 232 -51.96 73.55 5.55
N LYS A 233 -50.97 73.12 6.33
CA LYS A 233 -50.34 71.81 6.20
C LYS A 233 -51.24 70.66 6.67
N ILE A 234 -52.02 70.85 7.75
CA ILE A 234 -52.94 69.83 8.28
C ILE A 234 -54.12 69.55 7.34
N LYS A 235 -54.54 70.53 6.52
CA LYS A 235 -55.56 70.32 5.49
C LYS A 235 -55.16 69.27 4.44
N ASN A 236 -53.86 69.06 4.24
CA ASN A 236 -53.33 68.06 3.33
C ASN A 236 -53.18 66.66 3.97
N VAL A 237 -53.65 66.45 5.21
CA VAL A 237 -53.57 65.15 5.90
C VAL A 237 -54.44 64.10 5.23
N SER A 238 -55.60 64.48 4.69
CA SER A 238 -56.52 63.55 4.03
C SER A 238 -55.85 62.83 2.85
N SER A 239 -55.08 63.55 2.03
CA SER A 239 -54.32 62.94 0.92
C SER A 239 -53.18 62.03 1.38
N GLU A 240 -52.61 62.25 2.57
CA GLU A 240 -51.59 61.36 3.13
C GLU A 240 -52.20 60.07 3.69
N LEU A 241 -53.41 60.14 4.26
CA LEU A 241 -54.14 58.97 4.77
C LEU A 241 -54.77 58.10 3.67
N GLN A 242 -55.00 58.67 2.48
CA GLN A 242 -55.46 57.96 1.29
C GLN A 242 -54.36 57.18 0.56
N LYS A 243 -53.10 57.31 0.98
CA LYS A 243 -52.01 56.49 0.43
C LYS A 243 -52.17 55.03 0.84
N SER A 244 -51.66 54.13 -0.01
CA SER A 244 -51.59 52.70 0.29
C SER A 244 -50.86 52.44 1.60
N ILE A 245 -51.19 51.37 2.32
CA ILE A 245 -50.55 51.04 3.61
C ILE A 245 -49.08 50.62 3.42
N LEU A 246 -48.74 50.01 2.29
CA LEU A 246 -47.41 49.50 1.95
C LEU A 246 -46.86 50.13 0.66
N ILE A 247 -45.52 50.19 0.55
CA ILE A 247 -44.77 50.51 -0.66
C ILE A 247 -43.75 49.39 -0.91
N THR A 248 -43.52 49.07 -2.18
CA THR A 248 -42.41 48.21 -2.62
C THR A 248 -41.26 49.05 -3.19
N LYS A 249 -40.02 48.74 -2.78
CA LYS A 249 -38.79 49.26 -3.39
C LYS A 249 -38.13 48.13 -4.18
N SER A 250 -37.85 48.38 -5.46
CA SER A 250 -37.09 47.43 -6.28
C SER A 250 -35.60 47.55 -5.94
N THR A 251 -34.97 46.42 -5.58
CA THR A 251 -33.53 46.33 -5.32
C THR A 251 -32.84 45.59 -6.47
N GLU A 252 -31.54 45.85 -6.68
CA GLU A 252 -30.71 45.31 -7.77
C GLU A 252 -30.68 43.76 -7.83
N THR A 253 -31.15 43.07 -6.80
CA THR A 253 -31.22 41.60 -6.68
C THR A 253 -32.56 40.98 -7.10
N GLY A 254 -33.55 41.79 -7.50
CA GLY A 254 -34.86 41.30 -7.96
C GLY A 254 -35.83 40.89 -6.84
N VAL A 255 -35.48 41.13 -5.56
CA VAL A 255 -36.37 40.91 -4.41
C VAL A 255 -37.10 42.22 -4.08
N GLU A 256 -38.44 42.17 -4.02
CA GLU A 256 -39.27 43.32 -3.65
C GLU A 256 -39.10 43.64 -2.16
N ASP A 257 -38.62 44.85 -1.83
CA ASP A 257 -38.48 45.27 -0.44
C ASP A 257 -39.74 46.00 0.03
N TRP A 258 -40.44 45.42 1.01
CA TRP A 258 -41.73 45.90 1.52
C TRP A 258 -41.52 46.83 2.71
N GLU A 259 -42.10 48.04 2.63
CA GLU A 259 -42.05 49.03 3.70
C GLU A 259 -43.44 49.59 4.01
N VAL A 260 -43.66 49.93 5.28
CA VAL A 260 -44.90 50.59 5.73
C VAL A 260 -44.89 52.04 5.26
N ASN A 261 -45.88 52.42 4.47
CA ASN A 261 -46.07 53.74 3.91
C ASN A 261 -46.68 54.71 4.94
N PHE A 262 -45.94 54.96 6.02
CA PHE A 262 -46.31 55.93 7.04
C PHE A 262 -45.30 57.07 7.01
N THR A 263 -45.63 58.15 6.31
CA THR A 263 -44.72 59.27 6.08
C THR A 263 -44.32 59.93 7.42
N ASP A 264 -43.04 60.29 7.56
CA ASP A 264 -42.56 61.09 8.71
C ASP A 264 -43.33 62.41 8.84
N THR A 265 -43.83 62.95 7.72
CA THR A 265 -44.69 64.13 7.70
C THR A 265 -46.01 63.91 8.44
N LEU A 266 -46.64 62.74 8.32
CA LEU A 266 -47.88 62.39 9.01
C LEU A 266 -47.65 62.21 10.51
N TYR A 267 -46.54 61.57 10.90
CA TYR A 267 -46.13 61.46 12.31
C TYR A 267 -45.91 62.84 12.95
N MET A 268 -45.20 63.72 12.24
CA MET A 268 -44.92 65.09 12.70
C MET A 268 -46.20 65.92 12.80
N MET A 269 -47.10 65.81 11.82
CA MET A 269 -48.40 66.49 11.86
C MET A 269 -49.24 66.02 13.05
N LEU A 270 -49.24 64.72 13.35
CA LEU A 270 -49.93 64.17 14.50
C LEU A 270 -49.37 64.74 15.82
N LYS A 271 -48.05 64.79 15.94
CA LYS A 271 -47.38 65.38 17.12
C LYS A 271 -47.61 66.88 17.22
N ASP A 272 -47.61 67.61 16.10
CA ASP A 272 -47.95 69.03 16.07
C ASP A 272 -49.42 69.22 16.50
N SER A 273 -50.38 68.43 16.00
CA SER A 273 -51.78 68.49 16.43
C SER A 273 -51.94 68.28 17.93
N GLN A 274 -51.29 67.25 18.49
CA GLN A 274 -51.34 66.98 19.93
C GLN A 274 -50.81 68.17 20.74
N SER A 275 -49.65 68.69 20.36
CA SER A 275 -49.03 69.84 21.03
C SER A 275 -49.78 71.16 20.84
N MET A 276 -50.51 71.37 19.74
CA MET A 276 -51.33 72.57 19.56
C MET A 276 -52.54 72.58 20.51
N ILE A 277 -53.14 71.41 20.80
CA ILE A 277 -54.20 71.28 21.82
C ILE A 277 -53.63 71.57 23.20
N GLU A 278 -52.46 71.01 23.52
CA GLU A 278 -51.76 71.28 24.80
C GLU A 278 -51.44 72.77 24.98
N LEU A 279 -51.14 73.49 23.88
CA LEU A 279 -50.95 74.94 23.88
C LEU A 279 -52.26 75.74 23.89
N GLN A 280 -53.43 75.09 23.99
CA GLN A 280 -54.77 75.72 23.97
C GLN A 280 -55.01 76.56 22.70
N LEU A 281 -54.46 76.14 21.56
CA LEU A 281 -54.68 76.78 20.27
C LEU A 281 -55.78 76.04 19.50
N ASN A 282 -56.61 76.79 18.77
CA ASN A 282 -57.63 76.19 17.90
C ASN A 282 -56.97 75.43 16.76
N ILE A 283 -57.43 74.19 16.53
CA ILE A 283 -56.96 73.32 15.46
C ILE A 283 -58.11 73.07 14.47
N PRO A 284 -57.84 73.02 13.16
CA PRO A 284 -58.81 72.57 12.15
C PRO A 284 -59.39 71.18 12.43
N ASP A 285 -60.58 70.90 11.91
CA ASP A 285 -61.29 69.63 12.18
C ASP A 285 -60.55 68.42 11.62
N GLU A 286 -59.77 68.58 10.54
CA GLU A 286 -58.88 67.54 10.00
C GLU A 286 -57.79 67.12 11.00
N GLY A 287 -57.31 68.06 11.83
CA GLY A 287 -56.36 67.78 12.90
C GLY A 287 -56.98 67.06 14.09
N LYS A 288 -58.25 67.35 14.41
CA LYS A 288 -59.02 66.61 15.43
C LYS A 288 -59.32 65.18 14.95
N PHE A 289 -59.71 65.02 13.69
CA PHE A 289 -59.95 63.72 13.06
C PHE A 289 -58.71 62.81 13.08
N LEU A 290 -57.52 63.37 12.82
CA LEU A 290 -56.25 62.65 12.91
C LEU A 290 -55.95 62.18 14.35
N LEU A 291 -56.29 62.99 15.36
CA LEU A 291 -56.09 62.64 16.77
C LEU A 291 -57.08 61.58 17.26
N SER A 292 -58.35 61.64 16.84
CA SER A 292 -59.34 60.61 17.19
C SER A 292 -58.99 59.23 16.64
N ASN A 293 -58.35 59.17 15.46
CA ASN A 293 -57.88 57.93 14.85
C ASN A 293 -56.42 57.56 15.22
N HIS A 294 -55.75 58.34 16.08
CA HIS A 294 -54.33 58.19 16.38
C HIS A 294 -53.95 56.78 16.85
N ASN A 295 -54.66 56.27 17.84
CA ASN A 295 -54.34 54.99 18.47
C ASN A 295 -54.43 53.85 17.45
N ARG A 296 -55.52 53.81 16.66
CA ARG A 296 -55.74 52.81 15.61
C ARG A 296 -54.63 52.85 14.55
N LEU A 297 -54.30 54.04 14.03
CA LEU A 297 -53.26 54.20 13.00
C LEU A 297 -51.87 53.79 13.50
N MET A 298 -51.51 54.18 14.72
CA MET A 298 -50.22 53.81 15.30
C MET A 298 -50.15 52.32 15.61
N GLU A 299 -51.22 51.72 16.09
CA GLU A 299 -51.29 50.28 16.37
C GLU A 299 -51.17 49.45 15.09
N SER A 300 -51.94 49.78 14.04
CA SER A 300 -51.84 49.13 12.73
C SER A 300 -50.46 49.32 12.10
N LYS A 301 -49.84 50.50 12.26
CA LYS A 301 -48.45 50.75 11.80
C LYS A 301 -47.46 49.82 12.50
N VAL A 302 -47.48 49.79 13.84
CA VAL A 302 -46.53 48.98 14.62
C VAL A 302 -46.69 47.49 14.31
N LYS A 303 -47.93 47.00 14.25
CA LYS A 303 -48.24 45.60 13.91
C LYS A 303 -47.71 45.24 12.51
N MET A 304 -47.93 46.08 11.50
CA MET A 304 -47.41 45.82 10.15
C MET A 304 -45.88 45.91 10.08
N GLN A 305 -45.24 46.86 10.79
CA GLN A 305 -43.78 46.94 10.86
C GLN A 305 -43.18 45.69 11.50
N GLU A 306 -43.80 45.18 12.57
CA GLU A 306 -43.38 43.95 13.24
C GLU A 306 -43.53 42.73 12.32
N LEU A 307 -44.65 42.60 11.61
CA LEU A 307 -44.90 41.50 10.67
C LEU A 307 -43.91 41.49 9.50
N LEU A 308 -43.63 42.66 8.91
CA LEU A 308 -42.64 42.77 7.83
C LEU A 308 -41.22 42.44 8.32
N TYR A 309 -40.88 42.86 9.54
CA TYR A 309 -39.61 42.49 10.16
C TYR A 309 -39.52 40.96 10.38
N LYS A 310 -40.58 40.34 10.91
CA LYS A 310 -40.66 38.87 11.08
C LYS A 310 -40.51 38.14 9.75
N PHE A 311 -41.18 38.61 8.70
CA PHE A 311 -41.06 38.04 7.36
C PHE A 311 -39.63 38.13 6.80
N LYS A 312 -38.99 39.31 6.87
CA LYS A 312 -37.58 39.48 6.46
C LYS A 312 -36.64 38.57 7.25
N LEU A 313 -36.85 38.48 8.56
CA LEU A 313 -36.07 37.60 9.44
C LEU A 313 -36.28 36.13 9.09
N ALA A 314 -37.50 35.70 8.81
CA ALA A 314 -37.83 34.33 8.40
C ALA A 314 -37.12 33.96 7.08
N ILE A 315 -37.16 34.82 6.06
CA ILE A 315 -36.45 34.60 4.79
C ILE A 315 -34.94 34.51 5.00
N SER A 316 -34.36 35.38 5.84
CA SER A 316 -32.91 35.36 6.11
C SER A 316 -32.41 34.06 6.76
N LYS A 317 -33.31 33.30 7.40
CA LYS A 317 -33.02 32.03 8.06
C LYS A 317 -33.13 30.83 7.13
N VAL A 318 -33.62 31.00 5.89
CA VAL A 318 -33.78 29.92 4.94
C VAL A 318 -32.41 29.52 4.35
N PRO A 319 -31.97 28.26 4.50
CA PRO A 319 -30.79 27.76 3.81
C PRO A 319 -30.96 27.84 2.28
N PRO A 320 -29.91 28.19 1.51
CA PRO A 320 -30.00 28.34 0.05
C PRO A 320 -30.55 27.11 -0.68
N ILE A 321 -30.26 25.91 -0.15
CA ILE A 321 -30.68 24.61 -0.70
C ILE A 321 -32.21 24.46 -0.68
N PHE A 322 -32.88 25.01 0.33
CA PHE A 322 -34.34 24.93 0.46
C PHE A 322 -35.07 26.11 -0.21
N ALA A 323 -34.36 27.11 -0.71
CA ALA A 323 -34.95 28.30 -1.32
C ALA A 323 -35.90 27.99 -2.50
N PRO A 324 -35.60 27.06 -3.43
CA PRO A 324 -36.52 26.71 -4.52
C PRO A 324 -37.81 26.05 -4.02
N LEU A 325 -37.72 25.21 -2.98
CA LEU A 325 -38.86 24.49 -2.40
C LEU A 325 -39.75 25.39 -1.52
N ILE A 326 -39.15 26.42 -0.89
CA ILE A 326 -39.85 27.37 -0.03
C ILE A 326 -40.39 28.57 -0.84
N SER A 327 -39.93 28.77 -2.08
CA SER A 327 -40.40 29.86 -2.96
C SER A 327 -41.92 29.94 -3.12
N PRO A 328 -42.70 28.84 -3.29
CA PRO A 328 -44.16 28.89 -3.34
C PRO A 328 -44.80 29.44 -2.04
N LEU A 329 -44.22 29.11 -0.88
CA LEU A 329 -44.68 29.60 0.43
C LEU A 329 -44.38 31.08 0.61
N VAL A 330 -43.22 31.56 0.13
CA VAL A 330 -42.88 32.99 0.11
C VAL A 330 -43.86 33.75 -0.79
N ARG A 331 -44.16 33.22 -1.98
CA ARG A 331 -45.14 33.81 -2.90
C ARG A 331 -46.54 33.89 -2.28
N ARG A 332 -46.95 32.90 -1.47
CA ARG A 332 -48.22 32.96 -0.72
C ARG A 332 -48.27 34.16 0.24
N VAL A 333 -47.17 34.45 0.94
CA VAL A 333 -47.08 35.62 1.83
C VAL A 333 -47.06 36.93 1.04
N GLU A 334 -46.34 36.99 -0.09
CA GLU A 334 -46.35 38.14 -0.99
C GLU A 334 -47.75 38.43 -1.56
N CYS A 335 -48.51 37.39 -1.94
CA CYS A 335 -49.91 37.53 -2.34
C CYS A 335 -50.78 38.08 -1.21
N ALA A 336 -50.55 37.65 0.04
CA ALA A 336 -51.26 38.17 1.20
C ALA A 336 -50.89 39.64 1.52
N LEU A 337 -49.68 40.10 1.18
CA LEU A 337 -49.22 41.49 1.35
C LEU A 337 -49.67 42.43 0.21
N ARG A 338 -49.98 41.88 -0.97
CA ARG A 338 -50.32 42.64 -2.18
C ARG A 338 -51.50 43.61 -2.02
N PRO A 339 -52.62 43.27 -1.32
CA PRO A 339 -53.72 44.21 -1.05
C PRO A 339 -53.28 45.50 -0.35
N GLY A 340 -52.23 45.44 0.47
CA GLY A 340 -51.65 46.59 1.17
C GLY A 340 -50.96 47.62 0.27
N VAL A 341 -50.56 47.22 -0.95
CA VAL A 341 -49.92 48.09 -1.95
C VAL A 341 -50.92 48.56 -3.00
N THR A 342 -51.93 47.74 -3.33
CA THR A 342 -52.83 47.99 -4.46
C THR A 342 -54.02 48.88 -4.12
N TYR A 343 -54.74 48.61 -3.02
CA TYR A 343 -56.00 49.35 -2.74
C TYR A 343 -56.33 49.58 -1.26
N LEU A 344 -55.68 48.93 -0.29
CA LEU A 344 -55.92 49.21 1.13
C LEU A 344 -55.27 50.53 1.55
N GLN A 345 -56.06 51.41 2.15
CA GLN A 345 -55.65 52.73 2.66
C GLN A 345 -55.74 52.76 4.18
N TRP A 346 -55.08 53.72 4.84
CA TRP A 346 -55.03 53.81 6.31
C TRP A 346 -56.39 54.00 7.01
N LEU A 347 -57.44 54.40 6.27
CA LEU A 347 -58.79 54.59 6.79
C LEU A 347 -59.74 53.41 6.50
N SER A 348 -59.29 52.39 5.77
CA SER A 348 -60.11 51.22 5.44
C SER A 348 -60.60 50.49 6.71
N ALA A 349 -61.81 49.93 6.67
CA ALA A 349 -62.38 49.18 7.80
C ALA A 349 -61.73 47.79 7.98
N ASN A 350 -61.28 47.18 6.89
CA ASN A 350 -60.80 45.78 6.86
C ASN A 350 -59.29 45.63 7.16
N ILE A 351 -58.66 46.65 7.76
CA ILE A 351 -57.21 46.64 8.03
C ILE A 351 -56.87 45.56 9.07
N ASP A 352 -57.69 45.39 10.10
CA ASP A 352 -57.43 44.43 11.17
C ASP A 352 -57.55 42.97 10.66
N ASP A 353 -58.54 42.66 9.83
CA ASP A 353 -58.68 41.35 9.17
C ASP A 353 -57.53 41.06 8.22
N TYR A 354 -57.07 42.07 7.49
CA TYR A 354 -55.90 41.99 6.63
C TYR A 354 -54.62 41.70 7.43
N ILE A 355 -54.37 42.44 8.52
CA ILE A 355 -53.23 42.21 9.43
C ILE A 355 -53.28 40.79 10.01
N MET A 356 -54.47 40.30 10.38
CA MET A 356 -54.64 38.94 10.90
C MET A 356 -54.32 37.87 9.85
N ASN A 357 -54.74 38.05 8.60
CA ASN A 357 -54.43 37.13 7.50
C ASN A 357 -52.93 37.11 7.16
N VAL A 358 -52.29 38.28 7.09
CA VAL A 358 -50.84 38.40 6.89
C VAL A 358 -50.08 37.75 8.06
N LYS A 359 -50.53 37.95 9.30
CA LYS A 359 -49.93 37.30 10.47
C LYS A 359 -50.00 35.77 10.38
N LYS A 360 -51.18 35.20 10.09
CA LYS A 360 -51.37 33.75 9.98
C LYS A 360 -50.49 33.13 8.88
N THR A 361 -50.39 33.79 7.73
CA THR A 361 -49.56 33.29 6.61
C THR A 361 -48.06 33.35 6.92
N ILE A 362 -47.59 34.37 7.64
CA ILE A 362 -46.20 34.46 8.12
C ILE A 362 -45.91 33.40 9.20
N GLU A 363 -46.80 33.20 10.17
CA GLU A 363 -46.65 32.18 11.22
C GLU A 363 -46.55 30.76 10.63
N ASN A 364 -47.33 30.46 9.59
CA ASN A 364 -47.22 29.20 8.86
C ASN A 364 -45.85 29.04 8.17
N LEU A 365 -45.33 30.10 7.54
CA LEU A 365 -44.00 30.07 6.93
C LEU A 365 -42.90 29.85 7.97
N GLU A 366 -42.97 30.52 9.11
CA GLU A 366 -42.02 30.35 10.23
C GLU A 366 -42.03 28.92 10.77
N PHE A 367 -43.22 28.31 10.90
CA PHE A 367 -43.37 26.91 11.34
C PHE A 367 -42.67 25.94 10.38
N VAL A 368 -42.90 26.07 9.07
CA VAL A 368 -42.29 25.21 8.05
C VAL A 368 -40.77 25.37 8.04
N ILE A 369 -40.26 26.60 8.09
CA ILE A 369 -38.82 26.88 8.14
C ILE A 369 -38.20 26.29 9.41
N LYS A 370 -38.84 26.43 10.57
CA LYS A 370 -38.37 25.88 11.84
C LYS A 370 -38.32 24.34 11.80
N ASN A 371 -39.32 23.69 11.23
CA ASN A 371 -39.34 22.23 11.11
C ASN A 371 -38.28 21.70 10.14
N ALA A 372 -38.13 22.36 8.97
CA ALA A 372 -37.15 21.98 7.96
C ALA A 372 -35.70 22.19 8.45
N SER A 373 -35.42 23.35 9.05
CA SER A 373 -34.11 23.64 9.64
C SER A 373 -33.81 22.74 10.85
N GLY A 374 -34.80 22.42 11.69
CA GLY A 374 -34.66 21.49 12.81
C GLY A 374 -34.33 20.07 12.35
N THR A 375 -35.02 19.58 11.33
CA THR A 375 -34.76 18.23 10.79
C THR A 375 -33.39 18.16 10.12
N ASN A 376 -32.99 19.20 9.39
CA ASN A 376 -31.67 19.27 8.79
C ASN A 376 -30.54 19.34 9.83
N ASN A 377 -30.61 20.28 10.76
CA ASN A 377 -29.49 20.55 11.66
C ASN A 377 -29.38 19.55 12.82
N ILE A 378 -30.50 18.96 13.25
CA ILE A 378 -30.51 18.06 14.41
C ILE A 378 -30.53 16.60 13.95
N ARG A 379 -31.45 16.22 13.06
CA ARG A 379 -31.60 14.80 12.66
C ARG A 379 -30.60 14.41 11.59
N LEU A 380 -30.47 15.17 10.50
CA LEU A 380 -29.56 14.82 9.41
C LEU A 380 -28.08 14.96 9.80
N ASN A 381 -27.68 16.09 10.41
CA ASN A 381 -26.28 16.24 10.84
C ASN A 381 -25.88 15.23 11.93
N SER A 382 -26.76 14.91 12.89
CA SER A 382 -26.46 13.86 13.88
C SER A 382 -26.32 12.49 13.22
N LEU A 383 -27.12 12.17 12.20
CA LEU A 383 -26.97 10.94 11.42
C LEU A 383 -25.65 10.93 10.64
N LEU A 384 -25.23 12.06 10.05
CA LEU A 384 -23.96 12.19 9.36
C LEU A 384 -22.76 12.04 10.31
N ASP A 385 -22.80 12.65 11.49
CA ASP A 385 -21.77 12.46 12.52
C ASP A 385 -21.71 11.00 12.99
N ASN A 386 -22.88 10.37 13.17
CA ASN A 386 -22.97 8.96 13.53
C ASN A 386 -22.47 8.01 12.43
N ILE A 387 -22.55 8.41 11.15
CA ILE A 387 -21.95 7.68 10.02
C ILE A 387 -20.44 7.89 10.02
N GLY A 388 -19.97 9.12 10.25
CA GLY A 388 -18.54 9.44 10.34
C GLY A 388 -17.81 8.74 11.48
N ASN A 389 -18.52 8.41 12.57
CA ASN A 389 -17.98 7.73 13.74
C ASN A 389 -18.06 6.19 13.69
N VAL A 390 -18.47 5.58 12.56
CA VAL A 390 -18.45 4.11 12.42
C VAL A 390 -17.02 3.63 12.21
N PHE A 391 -16.53 2.81 13.13
CA PHE A 391 -15.20 2.21 13.03
C PHE A 391 -15.23 0.98 12.09
N LEU A 392 -14.45 1.04 11.02
CA LEU A 392 -14.23 -0.09 10.11
C LEU A 392 -12.97 -0.89 10.45
N PHE A 393 -12.15 -0.38 11.36
CA PHE A 393 -10.88 -1.00 11.73
C PHE A 393 -10.60 -0.84 13.22
N LYS A 394 -10.18 -1.93 13.87
CA LYS A 394 -9.75 -1.94 15.27
C LYS A 394 -8.57 -2.90 15.38
N LEU A 395 -7.56 -2.52 16.16
CA LEU A 395 -6.43 -3.40 16.44
C LEU A 395 -6.84 -4.42 17.54
N PRO A 396 -6.50 -5.71 17.37
CA PRO A 396 -6.67 -6.69 18.42
C PRO A 396 -5.75 -6.39 19.61
N SER A 397 -6.21 -6.72 20.81
CA SER A 397 -5.50 -6.46 22.06
C SER A 397 -4.29 -7.37 22.28
N GLU A 398 -4.30 -8.53 21.62
CA GLU A 398 -3.27 -9.57 21.73
C GLU A 398 -2.66 -9.85 20.34
N PRO A 399 -1.37 -10.24 20.29
CA PRO A 399 -0.74 -10.64 19.04
C PRO A 399 -1.44 -11.88 18.49
N CYS A 400 -1.91 -11.78 17.24
CA CYS A 400 -2.61 -12.84 16.53
C CYS A 400 -1.84 -13.19 15.25
N ASP A 401 -2.07 -14.41 14.76
CA ASP A 401 -1.49 -14.82 13.49
C ASP A 401 -2.16 -14.07 12.32
N PRO A 402 -1.48 -13.90 11.17
CA PRO A 402 -2.00 -13.08 10.07
C PRO A 402 -3.38 -13.51 9.55
N GLU A 403 -3.67 -14.80 9.53
CA GLU A 403 -4.97 -15.35 9.10
C GLU A 403 -6.09 -15.01 10.08
N ASP A 404 -5.81 -15.09 11.39
CA ASP A 404 -6.74 -14.70 12.44
C ASP A 404 -6.98 -13.18 12.44
N PHE A 405 -5.93 -12.40 12.16
CA PHE A 405 -6.03 -10.95 12.01
C PHE A 405 -6.93 -10.55 10.84
N VAL A 406 -6.74 -11.18 9.66
CA VAL A 406 -7.59 -10.93 8.49
C VAL A 406 -9.04 -11.29 8.81
N SER A 407 -9.28 -12.47 9.38
CA SER A 407 -10.62 -12.92 9.78
C SER A 407 -11.29 -11.98 10.79
N TYR A 408 -10.51 -11.47 11.76
CA TYR A 408 -10.97 -10.49 12.75
C TYR A 408 -11.35 -9.15 12.10
N VAL A 409 -10.50 -8.63 11.21
CA VAL A 409 -10.75 -7.37 10.49
C VAL A 409 -11.94 -7.50 9.55
N GLU A 410 -12.07 -8.62 8.83
CA GLU A 410 -13.22 -8.91 7.96
C GLU A 410 -14.53 -8.94 8.75
N GLY A 411 -14.54 -9.56 9.94
CA GLY A 411 -15.70 -9.59 10.82
C GLY A 411 -16.13 -8.19 11.29
N ILE A 412 -15.16 -7.33 11.63
CA ILE A 412 -15.43 -5.93 12.00
C ILE A 412 -15.90 -5.13 10.80
N CYS A 413 -15.28 -5.30 9.64
CA CYS A 413 -15.67 -4.62 8.40
C CYS A 413 -17.11 -4.97 8.04
N LYS A 414 -17.50 -6.24 8.13
CA LYS A 414 -18.87 -6.70 7.86
C LYS A 414 -19.89 -6.09 8.82
N THR A 415 -19.59 -6.09 10.12
CA THR A 415 -20.45 -5.45 11.14
C THR A 415 -20.56 -3.94 10.92
N GLY A 416 -19.45 -3.30 10.53
CA GLY A 416 -19.38 -1.90 10.18
C GLY A 416 -20.19 -1.56 8.92
N GLU A 417 -20.12 -2.41 7.90
CA GLU A 417 -20.89 -2.29 6.65
C GLU A 417 -22.40 -2.39 6.91
N GLU A 418 -22.84 -3.38 7.68
CA GLU A 418 -24.25 -3.54 8.08
C GLU A 418 -24.76 -2.31 8.85
N THR A 419 -23.94 -1.80 9.78
CA THR A 419 -24.27 -0.60 10.56
C THR A 419 -24.34 0.65 9.67
N LEU A 420 -23.39 0.80 8.74
CA LEU A 420 -23.34 1.94 7.82
C LEU A 420 -24.54 1.89 6.86
N PHE A 421 -24.88 0.71 6.33
CA PHE A 421 -26.04 0.49 5.49
C PHE A 421 -27.34 0.89 6.18
N PHE A 422 -27.56 0.44 7.42
CA PHE A 422 -28.76 0.80 8.19
C PHE A 422 -28.84 2.31 8.44
N LYS A 423 -27.72 2.95 8.80
CA LYS A 423 -27.67 4.39 9.04
C LYS A 423 -27.89 5.21 7.77
N CYS A 424 -27.34 4.80 6.64
CA CYS A 424 -27.60 5.43 5.33
C CYS A 424 -29.07 5.29 4.93
N LEU A 425 -29.68 4.13 5.16
CA LEU A 425 -31.12 3.93 4.91
C LEU A 425 -31.97 4.86 5.80
N CYS A 426 -31.60 5.03 7.07
CA CYS A 426 -32.26 6.00 7.95
C CYS A 426 -32.08 7.44 7.46
N PHE A 427 -30.89 7.81 6.96
CA PHE A 427 -30.64 9.11 6.37
C PHE A 427 -31.55 9.37 5.17
N ASP A 428 -31.61 8.43 4.22
CA ASP A 428 -32.47 8.53 3.03
C ASP A 428 -33.95 8.65 3.41
N LYS A 429 -34.39 7.90 4.44
CA LYS A 429 -35.76 8.01 4.96
C LYS A 429 -36.06 9.39 5.52
N VAL A 430 -35.18 9.96 6.33
CA VAL A 430 -35.37 11.31 6.93
C VAL A 430 -35.33 12.40 5.86
N VAL A 431 -34.46 12.28 4.85
CA VAL A 431 -34.46 13.18 3.69
C VAL A 431 -35.78 13.06 2.91
N GLY A 432 -36.27 11.83 2.71
CA GLY A 432 -37.56 11.56 2.09
C GLY A 432 -38.73 12.21 2.84
N GLU A 433 -38.80 12.04 4.16
CA GLU A 433 -39.81 12.67 5.04
C GLU A 433 -39.76 14.21 4.96
N LEU A 434 -38.56 14.79 4.91
CA LEU A 434 -38.38 16.24 4.79
C LEU A 434 -38.85 16.76 3.42
N LEU A 435 -38.51 16.04 2.35
CA LEU A 435 -38.92 16.42 0.99
C LEU A 435 -40.44 16.29 0.81
N SER A 436 -41.07 15.21 1.30
CA SER A 436 -42.51 15.06 1.23
C SER A 436 -43.23 16.17 2.00
N PHE A 437 -42.77 16.49 3.21
CA PHE A 437 -43.31 17.59 4.01
C PHE A 437 -43.22 18.94 3.29
N LEU A 438 -42.07 19.28 2.72
CA LEU A 438 -41.89 20.53 1.99
C LEU A 438 -42.69 20.60 0.68
N LEU A 439 -42.86 19.47 -0.01
CA LEU A 439 -43.65 19.39 -1.24
C LEU A 439 -45.16 19.50 -0.97
N GLU A 440 -45.66 18.87 0.10
CA GLU A 440 -47.07 19.00 0.51
C GLU A 440 -47.41 20.45 0.87
N GLU A 441 -46.58 21.10 1.69
CA GLU A 441 -46.75 22.51 2.06
C GLU A 441 -46.54 23.48 0.88
N GLY A 442 -45.62 23.17 -0.04
CA GLY A 442 -45.41 23.94 -1.25
C GLY A 442 -46.59 23.84 -2.24
N ASN A 443 -47.17 22.65 -2.39
CA ASN A 443 -48.32 22.42 -3.28
C ASN A 443 -49.61 23.05 -2.76
N THR A 444 -49.87 23.00 -1.45
CA THR A 444 -51.01 23.72 -0.84
C THR A 444 -50.86 25.23 -1.01
N ALA A 445 -49.65 25.77 -0.84
CA ALA A 445 -49.39 27.19 -1.09
C ALA A 445 -49.53 27.58 -2.57
N TYR A 446 -49.15 26.69 -3.49
CA TYR A 446 -49.31 26.90 -4.93
C TYR A 446 -50.79 26.91 -5.35
N THR A 447 -51.62 25.98 -4.87
CA THR A 447 -53.06 25.96 -5.18
C THR A 447 -53.80 27.16 -4.59
N GLU A 448 -53.46 27.57 -3.37
CA GLU A 448 -54.00 28.78 -2.73
C GLU A 448 -53.61 30.07 -3.48
N SER A 449 -52.36 30.17 -3.96
CA SER A 449 -51.91 31.34 -4.72
C SER A 449 -52.50 31.41 -6.14
N LEU A 450 -52.71 30.27 -6.80
CA LEU A 450 -53.39 30.20 -8.11
C LEU A 450 -54.84 30.68 -8.04
N ASN A 451 -55.55 30.38 -6.93
CA ASN A 451 -56.93 30.84 -6.70
C ASN A 451 -57.04 32.37 -6.50
N ILE A 452 -55.96 33.03 -6.06
CA ILE A 452 -55.91 34.49 -5.86
C ILE A 452 -55.56 35.21 -7.18
N ASP A 453 -54.69 34.64 -8.02
CA ASP A 453 -54.27 35.23 -9.30
C ASP A 453 -55.38 35.17 -10.39
N LEU A 454 -56.43 34.35 -10.23
CA LEU A 454 -57.58 34.29 -11.16
C LEU A 454 -58.45 35.56 -11.21
N TYR A 455 -58.32 36.48 -10.24
CA TYR A 455 -59.09 37.73 -10.18
C TYR A 455 -58.29 39.00 -10.55
N GLY A 456 -57.02 38.88 -10.98
CA GLY A 456 -56.16 40.05 -11.16
C GLY A 456 -55.02 39.89 -12.16
N ARG A 457 -55.36 40.02 -13.45
CA ARG A 457 -54.51 40.13 -14.67
C ARG A 457 -54.26 38.85 -15.48
N ASN A 458 -54.35 39.06 -16.80
CA ASN A 458 -54.08 38.15 -17.91
C ASN A 458 -52.90 37.20 -17.67
N LEU A 459 -53.18 35.91 -17.71
CA LEU A 459 -52.21 34.82 -17.67
C LEU A 459 -51.59 34.61 -19.05
N GLU A 460 -50.27 34.84 -19.15
CA GLU A 460 -49.45 33.92 -19.94
C GLU A 460 -49.61 32.52 -19.32
N THR A 461 -49.81 31.51 -20.17
CA THR A 461 -50.10 30.14 -19.77
C THR A 461 -49.13 29.61 -18.71
N PRO A 462 -49.63 28.90 -17.68
CA PRO A 462 -48.83 28.43 -16.56
C PRO A 462 -47.82 27.39 -17.04
N LYS A 463 -46.52 27.68 -16.89
CA LYS A 463 -45.52 26.61 -16.81
C LYS A 463 -45.83 25.86 -15.52
N GLN A 464 -46.51 24.72 -15.64
CA GLN A 464 -46.49 23.68 -14.62
C GLN A 464 -45.05 23.58 -14.12
N ILE A 465 -44.85 23.63 -12.80
CA ILE A 465 -43.61 23.17 -12.18
C ILE A 465 -43.49 21.72 -12.65
N THR A 466 -42.77 21.54 -13.76
CA THR A 466 -42.50 20.23 -14.31
C THR A 466 -41.49 19.70 -13.32
N VAL A 467 -42.01 18.89 -12.40
CA VAL A 467 -41.26 17.97 -11.59
C VAL A 467 -40.22 17.37 -12.53
N GLN A 468 -38.95 17.82 -12.45
CA GLN A 468 -37.89 16.85 -12.63
C GLN A 468 -38.24 15.81 -11.59
N ARG A 469 -38.76 14.66 -12.05
CA ARG A 469 -39.02 13.52 -11.19
C ARG A 469 -37.82 13.43 -10.26
N PRO A 470 -38.01 13.12 -8.96
CA PRO A 470 -36.89 12.62 -8.18
C PRO A 470 -36.17 11.64 -9.11
N PRO A 471 -34.84 11.76 -9.31
CA PRO A 471 -34.12 10.95 -10.27
C PRO A 471 -34.68 9.55 -10.14
N LYS A 472 -35.24 9.00 -11.23
CA LYS A 472 -35.95 7.71 -11.23
C LYS A 472 -35.20 6.80 -10.26
N PRO A 473 -35.87 6.06 -9.35
CA PRO A 473 -35.15 5.07 -8.55
C PRO A 473 -34.27 4.29 -9.52
N LEU A 474 -32.96 4.40 -9.30
CA LEU A 474 -31.93 3.95 -10.25
C LEU A 474 -32.33 2.55 -10.70
N GLN A 475 -32.54 2.39 -12.01
CA GLN A 475 -32.89 1.08 -12.54
C GLN A 475 -31.71 0.13 -12.27
N PRO A 476 -31.98 -1.15 -11.95
CA PRO A 476 -30.95 -2.13 -11.69
C PRO A 476 -30.18 -2.37 -13.00
N GLY A 477 -29.07 -1.64 -13.20
CA GLY A 477 -28.27 -1.71 -14.43
C GLY A 477 -27.30 -0.55 -14.66
N GLU A 478 -27.53 0.65 -14.10
CA GLU A 478 -26.49 1.70 -14.11
C GLU A 478 -25.41 1.29 -13.10
N ILE A 479 -24.20 1.01 -13.60
CA ILE A 479 -23.02 0.66 -12.81
C ILE A 479 -22.82 1.77 -11.77
N ARG A 480 -23.28 1.50 -10.55
CA ARG A 480 -22.96 2.33 -9.40
C ARG A 480 -21.44 2.27 -9.28
N ILE A 481 -20.76 3.40 -9.50
CA ILE A 481 -19.51 3.64 -8.79
C ILE A 481 -19.89 3.40 -7.33
N THR A 482 -19.44 2.28 -6.79
CA THR A 482 -19.80 1.88 -5.43
C THR A 482 -19.42 3.03 -4.50
N PHE A 483 -20.13 3.21 -3.39
CA PHE A 483 -19.74 4.20 -2.38
C PHE A 483 -18.23 4.09 -2.08
N HIS A 484 -17.72 2.85 -2.04
CA HIS A 484 -16.31 2.53 -1.92
C HIS A 484 -15.43 3.07 -3.05
N GLN A 485 -15.78 2.91 -4.33
CA GLN A 485 -15.01 3.51 -5.44
C GLN A 485 -15.04 5.04 -5.40
N ARG A 486 -16.19 5.65 -5.10
CA ARG A 486 -16.27 7.12 -4.96
C ARG A 486 -15.40 7.64 -3.82
N VAL A 487 -15.34 6.91 -2.71
CA VAL A 487 -14.48 7.26 -1.56
C VAL A 487 -13.01 6.98 -1.88
N PHE A 488 -12.70 5.91 -2.60
CA PHE A 488 -11.35 5.55 -3.02
C PHE A 488 -10.75 6.58 -4.00
N ASP A 489 -11.56 7.10 -4.92
CA ASP A 489 -11.15 8.11 -5.92
C ASP A 489 -10.94 9.51 -5.31
N LEU A 490 -11.31 9.73 -4.04
CA LEU A 490 -11.02 10.99 -3.36
C LEU A 490 -9.51 11.15 -3.17
N ALA A 491 -9.00 12.32 -3.55
CA ALA A 491 -7.58 12.65 -3.46
C ALA A 491 -7.03 12.50 -2.02
N ASP A 492 -7.85 12.70 -1.00
CA ASP A 492 -7.44 12.54 0.40
C ASP A 492 -7.26 11.07 0.78
N THR A 493 -8.11 10.16 0.29
CA THR A 493 -7.97 8.71 0.47
C THR A 493 -6.71 8.19 -0.19
N GLN A 494 -6.41 8.65 -1.42
CA GLN A 494 -5.17 8.32 -2.12
C GLN A 494 -3.93 8.81 -1.37
N ARG A 495 -3.97 10.00 -0.76
CA ARG A 495 -2.87 10.49 0.10
C ARG A 495 -2.69 9.62 1.34
N LEU A 496 -3.76 9.20 2.01
CA LEU A 496 -3.69 8.33 3.18
C LEU A 496 -3.12 6.95 2.82
N LEU A 497 -3.49 6.38 1.67
CA LEU A 497 -2.90 5.15 1.15
C LEU A 497 -1.40 5.31 0.88
N ALA A 498 -0.97 6.43 0.30
CA ALA A 498 0.45 6.69 0.10
C ALA A 498 1.24 6.80 1.42
N VAL A 499 0.64 7.39 2.46
CA VAL A 499 1.24 7.45 3.80
C VAL A 499 1.35 6.05 4.42
N LEU A 500 0.29 5.23 4.31
CA LEU A 500 0.30 3.85 4.77
C LEU A 500 1.33 2.99 4.03
N ASP A 501 1.42 3.11 2.72
CA ASP A 501 2.41 2.41 1.89
C ASP A 501 3.85 2.84 2.27
N THR A 502 4.06 4.14 2.51
CA THR A 502 5.36 4.65 2.99
C THR A 502 5.70 4.10 4.38
N ALA A 503 4.73 4.04 5.29
CA ALA A 503 4.90 3.46 6.61
C ALA A 503 5.21 1.96 6.54
N ALA A 504 4.49 1.20 5.71
CA ALA A 504 4.74 -0.23 5.49
C ALA A 504 6.15 -0.47 4.92
N LYS A 505 6.56 0.32 3.92
CA LYS A 505 7.92 0.27 3.34
C LYS A 505 9.01 0.62 4.35
N SER A 506 8.73 1.48 5.33
CA SER A 506 9.69 1.83 6.38
C SER A 506 10.00 0.67 7.34
N VAL A 507 9.15 -0.36 7.41
CA VAL A 507 9.36 -1.55 8.27
C VAL A 507 10.32 -2.55 7.63
N GLN A 508 10.36 -2.66 6.31
CA GLN A 508 11.28 -3.57 5.58
C GLN A 508 12.76 -3.43 5.97
N PRO A 509 13.37 -2.22 6.07
CA PRO A 509 14.77 -2.11 6.45
C PRO A 509 15.04 -2.59 7.88
N GLU A 510 14.09 -2.45 8.81
CA GLU A 510 14.22 -2.98 10.17
C GLU A 510 14.14 -4.53 10.18
N ILE A 511 13.23 -5.12 9.39
CA ILE A 511 13.18 -6.59 9.20
C ILE A 511 14.49 -7.10 8.57
N SER A 512 15.04 -6.35 7.61
CA SER A 512 16.31 -6.68 6.94
C SER A 512 17.49 -6.69 7.92
N LYS A 513 17.48 -5.87 8.98
CA LYS A 513 18.51 -5.93 10.03
C LYS A 513 18.44 -7.25 10.80
N VAL A 514 17.24 -7.72 11.15
CA VAL A 514 17.06 -9.02 11.83
C VAL A 514 17.52 -10.15 10.92
N TYR A 515 17.17 -10.12 9.64
CA TYR A 515 17.64 -11.13 8.67
C TYR A 515 19.17 -11.16 8.54
N LYS A 516 19.84 -10.01 8.57
CA LYS A 516 21.31 -9.92 8.51
C LYS A 516 22.01 -10.61 9.68
N ILE A 517 21.44 -10.60 10.89
CA ILE A 517 21.98 -11.32 12.05
C ILE A 517 22.04 -12.83 11.74
N PHE A 518 20.98 -13.38 11.13
CA PHE A 518 20.97 -14.79 10.78
C PHE A 518 21.92 -15.12 9.62
N LEU A 519 22.11 -14.22 8.65
CA LEU A 519 23.06 -14.41 7.54
C LEU A 519 24.51 -14.63 8.00
N GLU A 520 24.90 -14.20 9.20
CA GLU A 520 26.24 -14.47 9.76
C GLU A 520 26.48 -15.99 9.94
N PHE A 521 25.42 -16.79 10.09
CA PHE A 521 25.48 -18.24 10.24
C PHE A 521 25.42 -19.02 8.91
N LYS A 522 25.52 -18.33 7.76
CA LYS A 522 25.35 -18.91 6.41
C LYS A 522 26.20 -20.17 6.16
N ASP A 523 27.37 -20.24 6.76
CA ASP A 523 28.30 -21.36 6.61
C ASP A 523 27.72 -22.69 7.12
N VAL A 524 26.71 -22.67 8.01
CA VAL A 524 26.06 -23.88 8.51
C VAL A 524 25.20 -24.58 7.44
N TRP A 525 24.63 -23.83 6.48
CA TRP A 525 23.71 -24.38 5.47
C TRP A 525 24.16 -24.22 4.02
N ALA A 526 25.16 -23.38 3.73
CA ALA A 526 25.60 -23.09 2.37
C ALA A 526 26.79 -23.95 1.87
N GLN A 527 27.48 -24.66 2.76
CA GLN A 527 28.73 -25.34 2.41
C GLN A 527 28.52 -26.84 2.19
N ASP A 528 29.24 -27.38 1.19
CA ASP A 528 29.21 -28.79 0.84
C ASP A 528 29.87 -29.63 1.94
N LYS A 529 29.03 -30.41 2.63
CA LYS A 529 29.36 -31.15 3.83
C LYS A 529 30.37 -32.25 3.59
N GLU A 530 30.26 -32.91 2.43
CA GLU A 530 31.07 -34.08 2.11
C GLU A 530 32.47 -33.67 1.69
N LYS A 531 32.58 -32.60 0.89
CA LYS A 531 33.86 -32.07 0.43
C LYS A 531 34.75 -31.60 1.58
N GLN A 532 34.21 -30.86 2.56
CA GLN A 532 35.02 -30.41 3.70
C GLN A 532 35.43 -31.54 4.64
N ILE A 533 34.57 -32.54 4.83
CA ILE A 533 34.92 -33.71 5.62
C ILE A 533 35.99 -34.52 4.89
N GLN A 534 35.94 -34.61 3.56
CA GLN A 534 36.93 -35.32 2.77
C GLN A 534 38.30 -34.62 2.76
N ASP A 535 38.33 -33.29 2.53
CA ASP A 535 39.55 -32.48 2.65
C ASP A 535 40.18 -32.59 4.05
N PHE A 536 39.35 -32.75 5.08
CA PHE A 536 39.79 -32.96 6.47
C PHE A 536 40.33 -34.38 6.72
N MET A 537 39.86 -35.39 6.02
CA MET A 537 40.28 -36.78 6.22
C MET A 537 41.62 -37.11 5.54
N GLU A 538 42.02 -36.31 4.54
CA GLU A 538 43.27 -36.44 3.78
C GLU A 538 44.51 -35.86 4.50
N THR A 539 44.36 -35.14 5.62
CA THR A 539 45.49 -34.60 6.38
C THR A 539 46.22 -35.61 7.28
N ASN A 540 47.46 -35.26 7.63
CA ASN A 540 48.39 -36.06 8.45
C ASN A 540 47.81 -36.32 9.87
N PRO A 541 47.90 -37.54 10.45
CA PRO A 541 47.26 -37.91 11.72
C PRO A 541 47.52 -36.97 12.91
N PHE A 542 48.70 -36.36 13.01
CA PHE A 542 49.01 -35.40 14.08
C PHE A 542 48.30 -34.04 13.92
N ARG A 543 47.98 -33.66 12.68
CA ARG A 543 47.25 -32.41 12.38
C ARG A 543 45.74 -32.58 12.52
N ASP A 544 45.23 -33.79 12.25
CA ASP A 544 43.83 -34.15 12.36
C ASP A 544 43.28 -33.89 13.77
N ILE A 545 44.05 -34.23 14.81
CA ILE A 545 43.64 -34.10 16.22
C ILE A 545 43.53 -32.63 16.65
N TYR A 546 44.49 -31.80 16.26
CA TYR A 546 44.48 -30.37 16.57
C TYR A 546 43.36 -29.64 15.84
N GLU A 547 43.22 -29.88 14.53
CA GLU A 547 42.14 -29.28 13.73
C GLU A 547 40.77 -29.81 14.15
N LEU A 548 40.66 -31.08 14.57
CA LEU A 548 39.44 -31.64 15.15
C LEU A 548 39.02 -30.85 16.41
N LYS A 549 39.94 -30.69 17.36
CA LYS A 549 39.66 -29.94 18.59
C LYS A 549 39.19 -28.52 18.28
N ARG A 550 39.82 -27.87 17.30
CA ARG A 550 39.45 -26.52 16.85
C ARG A 550 38.06 -26.49 16.22
N LYS A 551 37.72 -27.45 15.36
CA LYS A 551 36.42 -27.54 14.68
C LYS A 551 35.28 -27.91 15.65
N LEU A 552 35.49 -28.86 16.57
CA LEU A 552 34.49 -29.19 17.60
C LEU A 552 34.25 -28.00 18.54
N GLN A 553 35.30 -27.30 18.95
CA GLN A 553 35.18 -26.09 19.75
C GLN A 553 34.42 -24.98 19.02
N TYR A 554 34.66 -24.81 17.71
CA TYR A 554 33.95 -23.85 16.88
C TYR A 554 32.44 -24.12 16.84
N TYR A 555 32.02 -25.36 16.57
CA TYR A 555 30.60 -25.71 16.54
C TYR A 555 29.93 -25.63 17.93
N LYS A 556 30.63 -25.98 19.02
CA LYS A 556 30.15 -25.76 20.39
C LYS A 556 29.99 -24.27 20.74
N ASN A 557 30.83 -23.40 20.21
CA ASN A 557 30.71 -21.96 20.40
C ASN A 557 29.52 -21.41 19.61
N LEU A 558 29.36 -21.81 18.35
CA LEU A 558 28.19 -21.44 17.53
C LEU A 558 26.88 -21.90 18.16
N GLU A 559 26.83 -23.09 18.75
CA GLU A 559 25.65 -23.59 19.48
C GLU A 559 25.26 -22.65 20.63
N LYS A 560 26.24 -22.14 21.39
CA LYS A 560 26.00 -21.16 22.47
C LYS A 560 25.51 -19.82 21.93
N GLU A 561 26.14 -19.30 20.89
CA GLU A 561 25.75 -18.03 20.25
C GLU A 561 24.31 -18.10 19.72
N ILE A 562 23.92 -19.21 19.10
CA ILE A 562 22.55 -19.42 18.62
C ILE A 562 21.56 -19.51 19.80
N LEU A 563 21.94 -20.15 20.91
CA LEU A 563 21.11 -20.25 22.12
C LEU A 563 20.86 -18.90 22.79
N GLU A 564 21.82 -17.97 22.73
CA GLU A 564 21.70 -16.61 23.28
C GLU A 564 20.77 -15.69 22.45
N LEU A 565 20.46 -16.04 21.20
CA LEU A 565 19.55 -15.23 20.36
C LEU A 565 18.10 -15.21 20.88
N PRO A 566 17.41 -14.05 20.83
CA PRO A 566 15.98 -13.91 21.16
C PRO A 566 15.06 -14.84 20.35
N PHE A 567 13.97 -15.30 20.98
CA PHE A 567 12.93 -16.14 20.35
C PHE A 567 11.90 -15.36 19.53
N SER A 568 11.74 -14.07 19.82
CA SER A 568 10.92 -13.17 19.02
C SER A 568 11.48 -11.75 18.99
N TYR A 569 11.24 -11.04 17.88
CA TYR A 569 11.59 -9.64 17.69
C TYR A 569 10.34 -8.83 17.40
N THR A 570 10.05 -7.80 18.19
CA THR A 570 8.92 -6.90 17.96
C THR A 570 9.36 -5.67 17.17
N ILE A 571 8.85 -5.53 15.94
CA ILE A 571 9.16 -4.42 15.03
C ILE A 571 7.86 -3.76 14.61
N ALA A 572 7.66 -2.49 14.99
CA ALA A 572 6.53 -1.68 14.53
C ALA A 572 5.14 -2.34 14.66
N GLY A 573 4.94 -3.18 15.70
CA GLY A 573 3.69 -3.90 15.94
C GLY A 573 3.61 -5.31 15.31
N ILE A 574 4.66 -5.74 14.59
CA ILE A 574 4.80 -7.09 14.06
C ILE A 574 5.75 -7.88 14.96
N GLU A 575 5.34 -9.07 15.39
CA GLU A 575 6.19 -10.00 16.12
C GLU A 575 6.79 -11.04 15.16
N LEU A 576 8.10 -10.97 14.93
CA LEU A 576 8.84 -11.97 14.15
C LEU A 576 9.26 -13.12 15.08
N ARG A 577 8.59 -14.27 14.97
CA ARG A 577 8.96 -15.49 15.70
C ARG A 577 10.13 -16.19 14.99
N THR A 578 11.28 -16.27 15.66
CA THR A 578 12.54 -16.85 15.12
C THR A 578 12.83 -18.24 15.66
N ASN A 579 11.94 -18.79 16.49
CA ASN A 579 12.03 -20.12 17.09
C ASN A 579 12.34 -21.22 16.06
N ILE A 580 11.63 -21.24 14.93
CA ILE A 580 11.83 -22.25 13.88
C ILE A 580 13.24 -22.16 13.30
N ILE A 581 13.69 -20.96 12.94
CA ILE A 581 15.04 -20.73 12.39
C ILE A 581 16.11 -21.14 13.41
N LYS A 582 15.95 -20.75 14.67
CA LYS A 582 16.85 -21.11 15.77
C LYS A 582 16.94 -22.63 15.96
N GLU A 583 15.82 -23.33 15.95
CA GLU A 583 15.79 -24.80 16.01
C GLU A 583 16.48 -25.46 14.81
N TYR A 584 16.24 -24.96 13.60
CA TYR A 584 16.90 -25.47 12.40
C TYR A 584 18.41 -25.23 12.41
N LEU A 585 18.86 -24.07 12.89
CA LEU A 585 20.29 -23.78 13.03
C LEU A 585 20.95 -24.67 14.09
N LEU A 586 20.32 -24.86 15.24
CA LEU A 586 20.81 -25.78 16.27
C LEU A 586 20.87 -27.22 15.75
N LYS A 587 19.83 -27.69 15.05
CA LYS A 587 19.84 -29.00 14.39
C LYS A 587 20.96 -29.09 13.35
N GLY A 588 21.20 -28.03 12.58
CA GLY A 588 22.27 -27.95 11.59
C GLY A 588 23.66 -28.05 12.23
N VAL A 589 23.93 -27.25 13.26
CA VAL A 589 25.19 -27.27 14.03
C VAL A 589 25.41 -28.63 14.68
N HIS A 590 24.39 -29.20 15.31
CA HIS A 590 24.48 -30.55 15.89
C HIS A 590 24.76 -31.61 14.81
N LYS A 591 24.12 -31.52 13.64
CA LYS A 591 24.39 -32.43 12.52
C LYS A 591 25.83 -32.31 12.02
N TRP A 592 26.40 -31.11 11.99
CA TRP A 592 27.82 -30.90 11.64
C TRP A 592 28.76 -31.49 12.68
N PHE A 593 28.52 -31.19 13.96
CA PHE A 593 29.24 -31.77 15.10
C PHE A 593 29.26 -33.30 15.03
N THR A 594 28.09 -33.91 14.78
CA THR A 594 27.95 -35.37 14.73
C THR A 594 28.62 -36.01 13.53
N SER A 595 28.59 -35.37 12.36
CA SER A 595 29.28 -35.90 11.17
C SER A 595 30.81 -35.84 11.29
N TYR A 596 31.37 -34.77 11.86
CA TYR A 596 32.82 -34.71 12.12
C TYR A 596 33.24 -35.75 13.17
N GLY A 597 32.48 -35.87 14.26
CA GLY A 597 32.73 -36.89 15.29
C GLY A 597 32.67 -38.32 14.74
N ASN A 598 31.63 -38.66 13.97
CA ASN A 598 31.46 -40.00 13.38
C ASN A 598 32.54 -40.35 12.35
N SER A 599 32.95 -39.39 11.50
CA SER A 599 33.96 -39.66 10.46
C SER A 599 35.31 -40.01 11.09
N ILE A 600 35.65 -39.33 12.18
CA ILE A 600 36.88 -39.56 12.92
C ILE A 600 36.80 -40.82 13.76
N ASN A 601 35.66 -41.04 14.44
CA ASN A 601 35.46 -42.29 15.16
C ASN A 601 35.62 -43.47 14.21
N ARG A 602 35.04 -43.41 13.00
CA ARG A 602 35.21 -44.44 11.97
C ARG A 602 36.67 -44.63 11.53
N LYS A 603 37.43 -43.54 11.33
CA LYS A 603 38.86 -43.60 10.96
C LYS A 603 39.69 -44.33 12.01
N TYR A 604 39.54 -43.95 13.28
CA TYR A 604 40.32 -44.52 14.37
C TYR A 604 39.81 -45.90 14.81
N LEU A 605 38.51 -46.18 14.71
CA LEU A 605 37.94 -47.51 14.94
C LEU A 605 38.49 -48.52 13.94
N ASN A 606 38.55 -48.18 12.65
CA ASN A 606 39.15 -49.05 11.64
C ASN A 606 40.62 -49.35 11.97
N LYS A 607 41.39 -48.34 12.42
CA LYS A 607 42.78 -48.52 12.86
C LYS A 607 42.89 -49.38 14.12
N VAL A 608 42.00 -49.20 15.09
CA VAL A 608 41.95 -50.02 16.32
C VAL A 608 41.67 -51.49 15.97
N ILE A 609 40.74 -51.74 15.04
CA ILE A 609 40.42 -53.09 14.56
C ILE A 609 41.62 -53.69 13.82
N GLU A 610 42.24 -52.94 12.91
CA GLU A 610 43.42 -53.40 12.15
C GLU A 610 44.60 -53.78 13.07
N ILE A 611 44.92 -52.93 14.05
CA ILE A 611 45.98 -53.20 15.03
C ILE A 611 45.57 -54.39 15.93
N SER A 612 44.31 -54.48 16.35
CA SER A 612 43.82 -55.59 17.17
C SER A 612 43.91 -56.93 16.44
N ASP A 613 43.46 -56.99 15.19
CA ASP A 613 43.49 -58.18 14.35
C ASP A 613 44.94 -58.61 14.09
N PHE A 614 45.83 -57.64 13.81
CA PHE A 614 47.27 -57.91 13.69
C PHE A 614 47.85 -58.51 14.97
N LEU A 615 47.55 -57.93 16.14
CA LEU A 615 48.03 -58.42 17.42
C LEU A 615 47.52 -59.83 17.73
N ASP A 616 46.24 -60.11 17.45
CA ASP A 616 45.63 -61.41 17.71
C ASP A 616 46.15 -62.49 16.78
N ASP A 617 46.35 -62.19 15.49
CA ASP A 617 46.90 -63.15 14.53
C ASP A 617 48.35 -63.48 14.84
N LYS A 618 49.19 -62.49 15.16
CA LYS A 618 50.58 -62.74 15.58
C LYS A 618 50.64 -63.47 16.92
N ARG A 619 49.74 -63.16 17.86
CA ARG A 619 49.62 -63.88 19.14
C ARG A 619 49.24 -65.34 18.95
N LYS A 620 48.31 -65.67 18.04
CA LYS A 620 47.95 -67.06 17.72
C LYS A 620 49.17 -67.81 17.16
N ILE A 621 49.91 -67.17 16.25
CA ILE A 621 51.09 -67.77 15.61
C ILE A 621 52.19 -68.07 16.64
N ILE A 622 52.43 -67.16 17.59
CA ILE A 622 53.54 -67.29 18.54
C ILE A 622 53.26 -68.23 19.71
N ASN A 623 51.99 -68.45 20.05
CA ASN A 623 51.60 -69.39 21.11
C ASN A 623 51.54 -70.85 20.64
N LEU A 624 51.70 -71.12 19.34
CA LEU A 624 51.75 -72.50 18.83
C LEU A 624 53.06 -73.17 19.27
N PRO A 625 53.00 -74.39 19.83
CA PRO A 625 54.20 -75.10 20.28
C PRO A 625 55.07 -75.49 19.10
N VAL A 626 56.39 -75.32 19.26
CA VAL A 626 57.38 -75.66 18.23
C VAL A 626 57.75 -77.14 18.36
N LYS A 627 57.44 -77.95 17.34
CA LYS A 627 57.74 -79.39 17.33
C LYS A 627 58.61 -79.78 16.14
N GLU A 628 58.40 -79.14 14.99
CA GLU A 628 59.11 -79.42 13.74
C GLU A 628 59.92 -78.21 13.26
N LEU A 629 60.84 -78.44 12.32
CA LEU A 629 61.71 -77.37 11.79
C LEU A 629 60.93 -76.28 11.01
N SER A 630 59.77 -76.65 10.45
CA SER A 630 58.81 -75.72 9.83
C SER A 630 58.16 -74.78 10.86
N ASP A 631 57.95 -75.24 12.10
CA ASP A 631 57.40 -74.44 13.19
C ASP A 631 58.40 -73.38 13.67
N VAL A 632 59.70 -73.69 13.64
CA VAL A 632 60.78 -72.73 13.95
C VAL A 632 60.75 -71.58 12.95
N GLN A 633 60.68 -71.89 11.65
CA GLN A 633 60.61 -70.85 10.61
C GLN A 633 59.37 -69.97 10.74
N ARG A 634 58.22 -70.57 11.08
CA ARG A 634 56.97 -69.83 11.35
C ARG A 634 57.13 -68.86 12.53
N ALA A 635 57.67 -69.33 13.66
CA ALA A 635 57.88 -68.51 14.85
C ALA A 635 58.89 -67.37 14.60
N MET A 636 59.95 -67.66 13.84
CA MET A 636 61.01 -66.68 13.56
C MET A 636 60.57 -65.59 12.57
N ASN A 637 59.88 -65.97 11.49
CA ASN A 637 59.25 -65.01 10.57
C ASN A 637 58.20 -64.16 11.30
N CYS A 638 57.46 -64.74 12.25
CA CYS A 638 56.49 -64.00 13.05
C CYS A 638 57.16 -62.96 13.94
N PHE A 639 58.28 -63.30 14.58
CA PHE A 639 59.07 -62.35 15.39
C PHE A 639 59.63 -61.21 14.54
N GLU A 640 60.19 -61.51 13.37
CA GLU A 640 60.73 -60.51 12.44
C GLU A 640 59.61 -59.54 12.01
N THR A 641 58.46 -60.07 11.58
CA THR A 641 57.30 -59.24 11.21
C THR A 641 56.80 -58.37 12.37
N VAL A 642 56.78 -58.90 13.60
CA VAL A 642 56.37 -58.14 14.80
C VAL A 642 57.37 -57.03 15.11
N SER A 643 58.67 -57.27 14.94
CA SER A 643 59.71 -56.28 15.20
C SER A 643 59.76 -55.18 14.14
N GLU A 644 59.55 -55.52 12.86
CA GLU A 644 59.52 -54.55 11.76
C GLU A 644 58.32 -53.58 11.90
N ASN A 645 57.13 -54.12 12.19
CA ASN A 645 55.91 -53.31 12.28
C ASN A 645 55.73 -52.61 13.64
N PHE A 646 56.55 -52.92 14.65
CA PHE A 646 56.38 -52.38 16.01
C PHE A 646 56.47 -50.86 16.04
N THR A 647 57.49 -50.29 15.39
CA THR A 647 57.74 -48.85 15.40
C THR A 647 56.56 -48.08 14.80
N ASP A 648 56.03 -48.58 13.68
CA ASP A 648 54.91 -47.95 12.99
C ASP A 648 53.62 -48.05 13.83
N ILE A 649 53.32 -49.22 14.38
CA ILE A 649 52.14 -49.41 15.24
C ILE A 649 52.25 -48.54 16.51
N ASP A 650 53.42 -48.48 17.15
CA ASP A 650 53.63 -47.69 18.37
C ASP A 650 53.44 -46.18 18.12
N MET A 651 53.91 -45.66 16.97
CA MET A 651 53.66 -44.28 16.54
C MET A 651 52.17 -43.99 16.28
N GLU A 652 51.36 -44.99 15.88
CA GLU A 652 49.93 -44.81 15.62
C GLU A 652 49.04 -44.89 16.87
N LEU A 653 49.51 -45.52 17.95
CA LEU A 653 48.74 -45.72 19.18
C LEU A 653 48.45 -44.43 19.96
N GLU A 654 49.38 -43.47 19.95
CA GLU A 654 49.24 -42.21 20.69
C GLU A 654 48.16 -41.29 20.08
N PRO A 655 48.12 -41.06 18.74
CA PRO A 655 47.01 -40.39 18.07
C PRO A 655 45.63 -41.02 18.34
N ILE A 656 45.54 -42.36 18.39
CA ILE A 656 44.29 -43.07 18.67
C ILE A 656 43.78 -42.72 20.08
N LYS A 657 44.65 -42.76 21.09
CA LYS A 657 44.29 -42.41 22.47
C LYS A 657 43.83 -40.96 22.59
N ASP A 658 44.55 -40.03 21.98
CA ASP A 658 44.24 -38.61 22.02
C ASP A 658 42.91 -38.30 21.32
N ALA A 659 42.61 -38.97 20.21
CA ALA A 659 41.33 -38.83 19.50
C ALA A 659 40.15 -39.27 20.37
N TYR A 660 40.22 -40.46 20.99
CA TYR A 660 39.16 -40.95 21.88
C TYR A 660 39.04 -40.10 23.16
N ALA A 661 40.15 -39.59 23.71
CA ALA A 661 40.13 -38.68 24.85
C ALA A 661 39.44 -37.35 24.51
N LEU A 662 39.65 -36.81 23.31
CA LEU A 662 38.97 -35.61 22.81
C LEU A 662 37.47 -35.85 22.58
N LEU A 663 37.09 -36.98 21.96
CA LEU A 663 35.68 -37.32 21.75
C LEU A 663 34.92 -37.42 23.08
N LEU A 664 35.50 -38.09 24.09
CA LEU A 664 34.93 -38.15 25.43
C LEU A 664 34.85 -36.79 26.11
N LYS A 665 35.87 -35.93 25.94
CA LYS A 665 35.88 -34.57 26.50
C LYS A 665 34.77 -33.67 25.95
N PHE A 666 34.40 -33.86 24.69
CA PHE A 666 33.31 -33.13 24.04
C PHE A 666 31.94 -33.83 24.17
N GLU A 667 31.84 -34.87 24.99
CA GLU A 667 30.60 -35.66 25.23
C GLU A 667 30.04 -36.30 23.95
N PHE A 668 30.92 -36.66 23.01
CA PHE A 668 30.51 -37.37 21.80
C PHE A 668 30.13 -38.84 22.14
N PRO A 669 29.03 -39.38 21.59
CA PRO A 669 28.64 -40.77 21.83
C PRO A 669 29.62 -41.72 21.13
N VAL A 670 30.44 -42.38 21.94
CA VAL A 670 31.44 -43.38 21.55
C VAL A 670 31.16 -44.64 22.35
N ASP A 671 31.35 -45.81 21.74
CA ASP A 671 31.20 -47.07 22.45
C ASP A 671 32.30 -47.21 23.53
N LEU A 672 31.94 -47.66 24.73
CA LEU A 672 32.91 -47.80 25.81
C LEU A 672 33.85 -48.97 25.55
N ASP A 673 33.38 -49.99 24.82
CA ASP A 673 34.16 -51.17 24.47
C ASP A 673 35.28 -50.83 23.47
N GLU A 674 35.04 -49.92 22.51
CA GLU A 674 36.08 -49.47 21.57
C GLU A 674 37.15 -48.63 22.29
N VAL A 675 36.75 -47.78 23.24
CA VAL A 675 37.67 -46.98 24.06
C VAL A 675 38.55 -47.88 24.94
N GLU A 676 37.96 -48.91 25.54
CA GLU A 676 38.70 -49.86 26.38
C GLU A 676 39.68 -50.70 25.54
N LYS A 677 39.25 -51.17 24.37
CA LYS A 677 40.14 -51.84 23.40
C LYS A 677 41.32 -50.96 23.02
N ALA A 678 41.07 -49.72 22.60
CA ALA A 678 42.11 -48.75 22.23
C ALA A 678 43.11 -48.49 23.38
N LYS A 679 42.63 -48.41 24.63
CA LYS A 679 43.48 -48.27 25.83
C LYS A 679 44.32 -49.51 26.11
N SER A 680 43.83 -50.70 25.77
CA SER A 680 44.50 -51.98 26.03
C SER A 680 45.57 -52.36 24.99
N LEU A 681 45.47 -51.83 23.74
CA LEU A 681 46.38 -52.13 22.63
C LEU A 681 47.89 -51.95 22.97
N PRO A 682 48.33 -50.88 23.66
CA PRO A 682 49.74 -50.71 24.01
C PRO A 682 50.26 -51.82 24.94
N ALA A 683 49.47 -52.21 25.93
CA ALA A 683 49.83 -53.30 26.84
C ALA A 683 49.82 -54.66 26.11
N ALA A 684 48.90 -54.85 25.17
CA ALA A 684 48.84 -56.03 24.32
C ALA A 684 50.04 -56.15 23.37
N LEU A 685 50.50 -55.04 22.79
CA LEU A 685 51.68 -54.95 21.93
C LEU A 685 52.97 -55.24 22.72
N ASP A 686 53.16 -54.60 23.88
CA ASP A 686 54.34 -54.82 24.74
C ASP A 686 54.40 -56.28 25.27
N SER A 687 53.24 -56.85 25.63
CA SER A 687 53.14 -58.27 26.03
C SER A 687 53.48 -59.23 24.89
N LEU A 688 52.98 -58.96 23.68
CA LEU A 688 53.30 -59.76 22.49
C LEU A 688 54.80 -59.70 22.19
N LEU A 689 55.40 -58.51 22.26
CA LEU A 689 56.81 -58.32 21.97
C LEU A 689 57.70 -59.02 23.01
N LYS A 690 57.35 -58.93 24.30
CA LYS A 690 58.01 -59.69 25.39
C LYS A 690 57.93 -61.20 25.17
N LYS A 691 56.75 -61.73 24.86
CA LYS A 691 56.57 -63.16 24.53
C LYS A 691 57.37 -63.55 23.29
N SER A 692 57.40 -62.70 22.27
CA SER A 692 58.14 -62.96 21.04
C SER A 692 59.65 -63.06 21.27
N ARG A 693 60.20 -62.19 22.12
CA ARG A 693 61.61 -62.24 22.53
C ARG A 693 61.90 -63.47 23.38
N GLN A 694 60.99 -63.86 24.26
CA GLN A 694 61.15 -65.07 25.05
C GLN A 694 61.21 -66.32 24.15
N VAL A 695 60.26 -66.47 23.23
CA VAL A 695 60.23 -67.59 22.28
C VAL A 695 61.46 -67.58 21.36
N ALA A 696 61.92 -66.40 20.93
CA ALA A 696 63.16 -66.25 20.16
C ALA A 696 64.40 -66.71 20.97
N ASN A 697 64.50 -66.35 22.25
CA ASN A 697 65.61 -66.79 23.11
C ASN A 697 65.57 -68.31 23.36
N GLU A 698 64.40 -68.88 23.66
CA GLU A 698 64.21 -70.32 23.85
C GLU A 698 64.60 -71.11 22.57
N LEU A 699 64.24 -70.60 21.39
CA LEU A 699 64.65 -71.16 20.10
C LEU A 699 66.16 -71.05 19.82
N THR A 700 66.81 -70.01 20.36
CA THR A 700 68.26 -69.81 20.23
C THR A 700 69.03 -70.81 21.11
N ASP A 701 68.50 -71.14 22.29
CA ASP A 701 69.09 -72.14 23.18
C ASP A 701 68.94 -73.58 22.63
N ASP A 702 67.82 -73.87 21.96
CA ASP A 702 67.57 -75.17 21.30
C ASP A 702 68.15 -75.27 19.87
N GLN A 703 68.84 -74.23 19.38
CA GLN A 703 69.38 -74.14 18.02
C GLN A 703 70.29 -75.33 17.66
N PHE A 704 71.07 -75.85 18.61
CA PHE A 704 71.95 -77.00 18.41
C PHE A 704 71.19 -78.31 18.14
N LYS A 705 69.99 -78.50 18.72
CA LYS A 705 69.16 -79.70 18.49
C LYS A 705 68.53 -79.68 17.09
N TYR A 706 68.00 -78.54 16.68
CA TYR A 706 67.42 -78.39 15.34
C TYR A 706 68.48 -78.38 14.23
N LEU A 707 69.69 -77.88 14.49
CA LEU A 707 70.82 -78.00 13.58
C LEU A 707 71.24 -79.48 13.38
N ALA A 708 71.16 -80.30 14.42
CA ALA A 708 71.42 -81.74 14.33
C ALA A 708 70.34 -82.47 13.53
N ILE A 709 69.05 -82.18 13.77
CA ILE A 709 67.92 -82.73 12.99
C ILE A 709 68.00 -82.30 11.53
N LEU A 710 68.37 -81.04 11.24
CA LEU A 710 68.54 -80.55 9.87
C LEU A 710 69.70 -81.23 9.16
N LYS A 711 70.82 -81.48 9.84
CA LYS A 711 71.95 -82.24 9.28
C LYS A 711 71.55 -83.67 8.95
N ASP A 712 70.78 -84.31 9.84
CA ASP A 712 70.23 -85.66 9.63
C ASP A 712 69.27 -85.68 8.44
N PHE A 713 68.34 -84.72 8.37
CA PHE A 713 67.41 -84.56 7.23
C PHE A 713 68.13 -84.28 5.90
N VAL A 714 69.24 -83.53 5.91
CA VAL A 714 70.07 -83.28 4.73
C VAL A 714 70.86 -84.51 4.33
N GLU A 715 71.27 -85.37 5.26
CA GLU A 715 71.85 -86.68 4.93
C GLU A 715 70.79 -87.62 4.35
N THR A 716 69.60 -87.73 4.95
CA THR A 716 68.49 -88.53 4.41
C THR A 716 68.06 -88.00 3.04
N PHE A 717 67.96 -86.69 2.85
CA PHE A 717 67.64 -86.10 1.55
C PHE A 717 68.73 -86.35 0.50
N LYS A 718 70.01 -86.38 0.88
CA LYS A 718 71.07 -86.79 -0.05
C LYS A 718 70.90 -88.24 -0.48
N VAL A 719 70.49 -89.13 0.44
CA VAL A 719 70.19 -90.54 0.14
C VAL A 719 68.95 -90.64 -0.76
N ASP A 720 67.87 -89.91 -0.46
CA ASP A 720 66.65 -89.88 -1.27
C ASP A 720 66.90 -89.31 -2.67
N VAL A 721 67.78 -88.31 -2.82
CA VAL A 721 68.18 -87.76 -4.13
C VAL A 721 69.03 -88.76 -4.91
N ILE A 722 69.87 -89.55 -4.23
CA ILE A 722 70.64 -90.63 -4.88
C ILE A 722 69.70 -91.76 -5.31
N GLU A 723 68.74 -92.19 -4.47
CA GLU A 723 67.70 -93.16 -4.86
C GLU A 723 66.82 -92.63 -6.00
N PHE A 724 66.45 -91.34 -5.97
CA PHE A 724 65.71 -90.70 -7.04
C PHE A 724 66.50 -90.62 -8.36
N ASP A 725 67.78 -90.28 -8.32
CA ASP A 725 68.64 -90.27 -9.52
C ASP A 725 68.80 -91.69 -10.09
N ASP A 726 68.93 -92.72 -9.24
CA ASP A 726 68.99 -94.12 -9.64
C ASP A 726 67.66 -94.62 -10.25
N ASP A 727 66.52 -94.26 -9.67
CA ASP A 727 65.18 -94.57 -10.20
C ASP A 727 64.85 -93.77 -11.47
N TYR A 728 65.31 -92.52 -11.57
CA TYR A 728 65.17 -91.69 -12.77
C TYR A 728 66.01 -92.23 -13.94
N GLN A 729 67.18 -92.83 -13.65
CA GLN A 729 67.98 -93.49 -14.68
C GLN A 729 67.45 -94.86 -15.10
N LYS A 730 66.78 -95.61 -14.20
CA LYS A 730 66.21 -96.93 -14.51
C LYS A 730 64.81 -96.87 -15.14
N ASP A 731 63.93 -96.01 -14.62
CA ASP A 731 62.50 -95.97 -14.97
C ASP A 731 62.02 -94.57 -15.44
N GLY A 732 62.91 -93.58 -15.49
CA GLY A 732 62.60 -92.24 -15.97
C GLY A 732 62.42 -92.11 -17.50
N PRO A 733 62.10 -90.90 -17.97
CA PRO A 733 61.71 -90.64 -19.35
C PRO A 733 62.88 -90.60 -20.35
N MET A 734 64.13 -90.79 -19.89
CA MET A 734 65.36 -90.68 -20.69
C MET A 734 66.03 -92.04 -20.99
N VAL A 735 65.37 -93.16 -20.71
CA VAL A 735 65.89 -94.50 -21.04
C VAL A 735 65.87 -94.73 -22.56
N ASP A 736 66.95 -95.22 -23.16
CA ASP A 736 67.04 -95.42 -24.61
C ASP A 736 66.09 -96.54 -25.11
N GLY A 737 65.18 -96.19 -26.03
CA GLY A 737 64.30 -97.15 -26.74
C GLY A 737 62.78 -97.03 -26.50
N ILE A 738 62.30 -96.04 -25.75
CA ILE A 738 60.86 -95.82 -25.47
C ILE A 738 60.17 -94.87 -26.48
N THR A 739 58.86 -95.04 -26.68
CA THR A 739 58.04 -94.23 -27.59
C THR A 739 57.68 -92.87 -26.98
N PRO A 740 57.43 -91.81 -27.79
CA PRO A 740 57.13 -90.46 -27.31
C PRO A 740 55.92 -90.37 -26.36
N GLU A 741 54.91 -91.23 -26.53
CA GLU A 741 53.72 -91.29 -25.65
C GLU A 741 54.03 -91.92 -24.28
N GLU A 742 54.93 -92.91 -24.23
CA GLU A 742 55.32 -93.58 -23.00
C GLU A 742 56.31 -92.73 -22.18
N ALA A 743 57.19 -91.99 -22.87
CA ALA A 743 58.05 -90.99 -22.23
C ALA A 743 57.21 -89.86 -21.59
N SER A 744 56.14 -89.39 -22.24
CA SER A 744 55.23 -88.38 -21.67
C SER A 744 54.47 -88.90 -20.44
N LYS A 745 53.96 -90.14 -20.46
CA LYS A 745 53.31 -90.76 -19.29
C LYS A 745 54.27 -90.94 -18.11
N ARG A 746 55.55 -91.24 -18.37
CA ARG A 746 56.59 -91.34 -17.33
C ARG A 746 56.97 -89.98 -16.76
N VAL A 747 56.97 -88.91 -17.57
CA VAL A 747 57.09 -87.53 -17.08
C VAL A 747 55.92 -87.18 -16.14
N ASP A 748 54.69 -87.56 -16.50
CA ASP A 748 53.51 -87.33 -15.67
C ASP A 748 53.55 -88.15 -14.35
N LEU A 749 54.03 -89.40 -14.38
CA LEU A 749 54.17 -90.26 -13.20
C LEU A 749 55.21 -89.74 -12.18
N PHE A 750 56.32 -89.14 -12.65
CA PHE A 750 57.35 -88.57 -11.77
C PHE A 750 57.05 -87.12 -11.32
N ALA A 751 56.03 -86.45 -11.89
CA ALA A 751 55.72 -85.04 -11.61
C ALA A 751 54.55 -84.81 -10.62
N ILE A 752 53.80 -85.85 -10.21
CA ILE A 752 52.44 -85.66 -9.64
C ILE A 752 52.32 -85.79 -8.12
N ASP A 753 53.33 -86.20 -7.36
CA ASP A 753 53.17 -86.36 -5.91
C ASP A 753 53.76 -85.21 -5.07
N ARG A 754 53.06 -84.05 -5.11
CA ARG A 754 52.68 -83.20 -3.96
C ARG A 754 52.39 -81.74 -4.35
N ILE A 755 51.21 -81.28 -3.92
CA ILE A 755 50.78 -79.87 -3.69
C ILE A 755 49.92 -79.21 -4.79
N LYS A 756 48.61 -79.47 -4.69
CA LYS A 756 47.50 -78.64 -5.20
C LYS A 756 47.06 -77.64 -4.13
N CYS A 757 47.04 -76.33 -4.41
CA CYS A 757 46.15 -75.35 -3.73
C CYS A 757 45.97 -74.01 -4.50
N HIS A 758 44.77 -73.83 -5.06
CA HIS A 758 43.88 -72.66 -5.17
C HIS A 758 44.21 -71.37 -5.95
N ILE A 759 43.19 -70.94 -6.71
CA ILE A 759 43.20 -70.17 -7.96
C ILE A 759 43.43 -68.64 -7.84
N ILE A 760 43.55 -68.08 -6.63
CA ILE A 760 43.98 -66.68 -6.44
C ILE A 760 45.47 -66.57 -6.10
N ILE A 761 46.06 -67.66 -5.57
CA ILE A 761 47.51 -67.84 -5.50
C ILE A 761 48.07 -68.08 -6.92
N LEU A 762 47.27 -68.63 -7.84
CA LEU A 762 47.72 -68.96 -9.20
C LEU A 762 48.26 -67.74 -9.99
N TYR A 763 47.71 -66.53 -9.87
CA TYR A 763 48.19 -65.39 -10.66
C TYR A 763 49.56 -64.88 -10.20
N SER A 764 49.75 -64.65 -8.89
CA SER A 764 51.04 -64.26 -8.33
C SER A 764 52.06 -65.39 -8.45
N VAL A 765 51.63 -66.65 -8.33
CA VAL A 765 52.48 -67.82 -8.47
C VAL A 765 52.82 -68.15 -9.93
N TYR A 766 51.97 -67.91 -10.94
CA TYR A 766 52.33 -68.15 -12.34
C TYR A 766 53.32 -67.11 -12.88
N LEU A 767 53.15 -65.83 -12.54
CA LEU A 767 54.13 -64.79 -12.88
C LEU A 767 55.46 -65.03 -12.14
N HIS A 768 55.38 -65.37 -10.83
CA HIS A 768 56.56 -65.66 -10.01
C HIS A 768 57.25 -66.99 -10.39
N ARG A 769 56.50 -68.02 -10.84
CA ARG A 769 57.06 -69.28 -11.39
C ARG A 769 57.61 -69.09 -12.80
N CYS A 770 56.97 -68.31 -13.67
CA CYS A 770 57.53 -67.92 -14.97
C CYS A 770 58.84 -67.14 -14.80
N MET A 771 58.90 -66.21 -13.85
CA MET A 771 60.10 -65.44 -13.56
C MET A 771 61.22 -66.26 -12.90
N ARG A 772 60.88 -67.40 -12.28
CA ARG A 772 61.82 -68.38 -11.67
C ARG A 772 62.30 -69.48 -12.62
N LEU A 773 61.85 -69.54 -13.87
CA LEU A 773 62.38 -70.50 -14.86
C LEU A 773 63.89 -70.28 -15.09
N PRO A 774 64.69 -71.35 -15.29
CA PRO A 774 66.13 -71.25 -15.54
C PRO A 774 66.43 -70.30 -16.70
N LYS A 775 67.58 -69.60 -16.66
CA LYS A 775 67.91 -68.54 -17.63
C LYS A 775 67.79 -69.00 -19.10
N GLY A 776 68.09 -70.26 -19.42
CA GLY A 776 67.96 -70.79 -20.79
C GLY A 776 66.54 -71.00 -21.30
N CYS A 777 65.52 -71.09 -20.43
CA CYS A 777 64.11 -71.19 -20.84
C CYS A 777 63.49 -69.80 -21.12
N LYS A 778 64.14 -68.72 -20.65
CA LYS A 778 63.68 -67.34 -20.90
C LYS A 778 63.97 -66.86 -22.32
N ASP A 779 64.89 -67.54 -23.01
CA ASP A 779 65.27 -67.29 -24.41
C ASP A 779 64.32 -68.00 -25.40
N TRP A 780 63.40 -68.85 -24.92
CA TRP A 780 62.43 -69.55 -25.75
C TRP A 780 61.31 -68.60 -26.20
N SER A 781 61.00 -68.60 -27.50
CA SER A 781 59.88 -67.80 -28.07
C SER A 781 58.54 -68.09 -27.37
N TYR A 782 58.31 -69.34 -26.95
CA TYR A 782 57.11 -69.76 -26.22
C TYR A 782 57.00 -69.14 -24.81
N PHE A 783 58.12 -68.87 -24.14
CA PHE A 783 58.12 -68.21 -22.84
C PHE A 783 57.69 -66.75 -22.95
N THR A 784 58.17 -66.04 -23.98
CA THR A 784 57.76 -64.66 -24.27
C THR A 784 56.26 -64.58 -24.59
N VAL A 785 55.72 -65.54 -25.34
CA VAL A 785 54.27 -65.63 -25.63
C VAL A 785 53.45 -65.91 -24.37
N LEU A 786 53.92 -66.79 -23.49
CA LEU A 786 53.24 -67.10 -22.24
C LEU A 786 53.23 -65.89 -21.29
N LYS A 787 54.37 -65.19 -21.16
CA LYS A 787 54.48 -63.97 -20.37
C LYS A 787 53.52 -62.89 -20.88
N GLN A 788 53.50 -62.67 -22.20
CA GLN A 788 52.61 -61.73 -22.86
C GLN A 788 51.14 -62.06 -22.57
N ARG A 789 50.71 -63.32 -22.74
CA ARG A 789 49.33 -63.75 -22.42
C ARG A 789 48.93 -63.52 -20.98
N ILE A 790 49.86 -63.62 -20.03
CA ILE A 790 49.60 -63.39 -18.60
C ILE A 790 49.48 -61.88 -18.30
N GLU A 791 50.31 -61.05 -18.93
CA GLU A 791 50.22 -59.58 -18.85
C GLU A 791 48.92 -59.07 -19.52
N ASP A 792 48.60 -59.59 -20.70
CA ASP A 792 47.34 -59.35 -21.42
C ASP A 792 46.13 -59.71 -20.54
N PHE A 793 46.15 -60.85 -19.85
CA PHE A 793 45.06 -61.27 -18.96
C PHE A 793 44.86 -60.30 -17.79
N LYS A 794 45.95 -59.82 -17.18
CA LYS A 794 45.93 -58.81 -16.11
C LYS A 794 45.21 -57.54 -16.55
N ASP A 795 45.51 -57.06 -17.76
CA ASP A 795 44.94 -55.83 -18.28
C ASP A 795 43.48 -56.02 -18.79
N THR A 796 43.07 -57.24 -19.15
CA THR A 796 41.66 -57.56 -19.46
C THR A 796 40.74 -57.67 -18.24
N CYS A 797 41.23 -58.06 -17.06
CA CYS A 797 40.36 -58.26 -15.89
C CYS A 797 39.58 -56.99 -15.45
N PRO A 798 40.20 -55.79 -15.37
CA PRO A 798 39.48 -54.55 -15.09
C PRO A 798 38.45 -54.21 -16.17
N LEU A 799 38.77 -54.45 -17.45
CA LEU A 799 37.85 -54.27 -18.59
C LEU A 799 36.63 -55.17 -18.48
N LEU A 800 36.83 -56.46 -18.18
CA LEU A 800 35.74 -57.43 -17.97
C LEU A 800 34.86 -57.06 -16.77
N THR A 801 35.45 -56.46 -15.73
CA THR A 801 34.70 -55.98 -14.56
C THR A 801 33.82 -54.78 -14.93
N ARG A 802 34.32 -53.85 -15.76
CA ARG A 802 33.53 -52.71 -16.27
C ARG A 802 32.46 -53.13 -17.27
N LEU A 803 32.76 -54.09 -18.14
CA LEU A 803 31.80 -54.69 -19.08
C LEU A 803 30.66 -55.45 -18.39
N ARG A 804 30.88 -55.88 -17.14
CA ARG A 804 29.85 -56.51 -16.29
C ARG A 804 28.88 -55.51 -15.66
N ASN A 805 29.08 -54.20 -15.81
CA ASN A 805 28.17 -53.21 -15.25
C ASN A 805 26.75 -53.37 -15.84
N ASP A 806 25.73 -53.40 -14.97
CA ASP A 806 24.31 -53.52 -15.31
C ASP A 806 23.81 -52.42 -16.27
N ALA A 807 24.57 -51.33 -16.47
CA ALA A 807 24.26 -50.28 -17.44
C ALA A 807 24.49 -50.69 -18.92
N MET A 808 25.17 -51.82 -19.17
CA MET A 808 25.49 -52.28 -20.52
C MET A 808 24.28 -52.91 -21.23
N THR A 809 23.65 -52.15 -22.13
CA THR A 809 22.54 -52.65 -22.98
C THR A 809 23.04 -53.23 -24.30
N MET A 810 22.17 -53.97 -25.01
CA MET A 810 22.52 -54.61 -26.30
C MET A 810 23.01 -53.62 -27.38
N ASN A 811 22.60 -52.35 -27.30
CA ASN A 811 23.08 -51.31 -28.21
C ASN A 811 24.55 -50.95 -27.96
N HIS A 812 25.03 -51.05 -26.71
CA HIS A 812 26.44 -50.87 -26.37
C HIS A 812 27.28 -52.04 -26.84
N TRP A 813 26.77 -53.27 -26.71
CA TRP A 813 27.41 -54.46 -27.28
C TRP A 813 27.55 -54.35 -28.80
N LYS A 814 26.53 -53.87 -29.52
CA LYS A 814 26.62 -53.56 -30.96
C LYS A 814 27.64 -52.46 -31.31
N ARG A 815 27.91 -51.52 -30.40
CA ARG A 815 28.98 -50.52 -30.57
C ARG A 815 30.35 -51.17 -30.39
N ILE A 816 30.49 -52.06 -29.41
CA ILE A 816 31.72 -52.85 -29.19
C ILE A 816 31.97 -53.80 -30.37
N GLU A 817 30.94 -54.42 -30.96
CA GLU A 817 31.08 -55.24 -32.17
C GLU A 817 31.66 -54.45 -33.35
N LYS A 818 31.22 -53.20 -33.52
CA LYS A 818 31.72 -52.30 -34.56
C LYS A 818 33.16 -51.86 -34.33
N VAL A 819 33.55 -51.61 -33.08
CA VAL A 819 34.90 -51.19 -32.71
C VAL A 819 35.89 -52.36 -32.79
N CYS A 820 35.52 -53.51 -32.22
CA CYS A 820 36.36 -54.70 -32.19
C CYS A 820 36.32 -55.52 -33.49
N ASN A 821 35.43 -55.15 -34.43
CA ASN A 821 35.15 -55.87 -35.69
C ASN A 821 34.94 -57.39 -35.48
N HIS A 822 34.26 -57.73 -34.39
CA HIS A 822 33.97 -59.09 -33.96
C HIS A 822 32.48 -59.20 -33.65
N LYS A 823 31.80 -60.21 -34.18
CA LYS A 823 30.35 -60.38 -34.00
C LYS A 823 30.08 -61.24 -32.78
N PHE A 824 29.25 -60.76 -31.85
CA PHE A 824 28.73 -61.56 -30.76
C PHE A 824 27.38 -62.17 -31.17
N ASP A 825 27.07 -63.36 -30.66
CA ASP A 825 25.78 -64.02 -30.92
C ASP A 825 24.63 -63.25 -30.26
N GLU A 826 23.50 -63.11 -30.96
CA GLU A 826 22.32 -62.35 -30.51
C GLU A 826 21.65 -62.93 -29.24
N ASP A 827 21.99 -64.17 -28.87
CA ASP A 827 21.36 -64.95 -27.81
C ASP A 827 22.24 -64.93 -26.54
N GLN A 828 21.96 -64.00 -25.60
CA GLN A 828 22.74 -63.76 -24.38
C GLN A 828 22.88 -65.01 -23.48
N SER A 829 22.00 -66.00 -23.61
CA SER A 829 22.04 -67.24 -22.83
C SER A 829 23.18 -68.19 -23.23
N LYS A 830 23.88 -67.94 -24.34
CA LYS A 830 25.00 -68.75 -24.84
C LYS A 830 26.37 -68.10 -24.59
N TRP A 831 26.40 -66.91 -24.03
CA TRP A 831 27.64 -66.18 -23.79
C TRP A 831 28.47 -66.89 -22.71
N THR A 832 29.68 -67.29 -23.06
CA THR A 832 30.68 -67.80 -22.11
C THR A 832 31.84 -66.81 -22.04
N LEU A 833 32.57 -66.79 -20.92
CA LEU A 833 33.75 -65.92 -20.77
C LEU A 833 34.75 -66.15 -21.91
N GLY A 834 34.86 -67.39 -22.41
CA GLY A 834 35.68 -67.74 -23.57
C GLY A 834 35.29 -66.99 -24.84
N THR A 835 34.00 -66.96 -25.19
CA THR A 835 33.50 -66.23 -26.39
C THR A 835 33.74 -64.72 -26.33
N VAL A 836 33.81 -64.12 -25.14
CA VAL A 836 34.12 -62.69 -24.96
C VAL A 836 35.62 -62.42 -25.04
N MET A 837 36.46 -63.37 -24.59
CA MET A 837 37.93 -63.26 -24.67
C MET A 837 38.50 -63.56 -26.07
N GLU A 838 37.70 -64.12 -26.98
CA GLU A 838 38.08 -64.27 -28.40
C GLU A 838 38.09 -62.91 -29.15
N ALA A 839 37.41 -61.89 -28.61
CA ALA A 839 37.47 -60.54 -29.14
C ALA A 839 38.75 -59.82 -28.69
N PRO A 840 39.41 -59.03 -29.56
CA PRO A 840 40.65 -58.32 -29.24
C PRO A 840 40.41 -57.06 -28.36
N LEU A 841 39.89 -57.25 -27.15
CA LEU A 841 39.45 -56.18 -26.23
C LEU A 841 40.59 -55.30 -25.72
N LEU A 842 41.82 -55.83 -25.62
CA LEU A 842 43.00 -55.09 -25.17
C LEU A 842 43.50 -54.07 -26.19
N VAL A 843 43.35 -54.38 -27.48
CA VAL A 843 43.86 -53.52 -28.57
C VAL A 843 43.05 -52.23 -28.64
N PHE A 844 41.75 -52.32 -28.33
CA PHE A 844 40.81 -51.19 -28.31
C PHE A 844 40.41 -50.83 -26.88
N LYS A 845 41.31 -51.01 -25.90
CA LYS A 845 41.04 -50.82 -24.47
C LYS A 845 40.38 -49.47 -24.18
N ASP A 846 40.95 -48.38 -24.70
CA ASP A 846 40.46 -47.03 -24.43
C ASP A 846 39.06 -46.80 -25.02
N ASP A 847 38.80 -47.32 -26.24
CA ASP A 847 37.48 -47.22 -26.87
C ASP A 847 36.42 -48.05 -26.14
N VAL A 848 36.78 -49.23 -25.63
CA VAL A 848 35.88 -50.09 -24.86
C VAL A 848 35.61 -49.48 -23.48
N GLU A 849 36.62 -48.89 -22.83
CA GLU A 849 36.43 -48.12 -21.59
C GLU A 849 35.51 -46.91 -21.80
N ASP A 850 35.69 -46.16 -22.89
CA ASP A 850 34.83 -45.04 -23.26
C ASP A 850 33.39 -45.48 -23.51
N ILE A 851 33.15 -46.64 -24.12
CA ILE A 851 31.80 -47.20 -24.29
C ILE A 851 31.18 -47.59 -22.94
N CYS A 852 31.96 -48.14 -22.01
CA CYS A 852 31.47 -48.48 -20.67
C CYS A 852 31.09 -47.22 -19.87
N ILE A 853 31.93 -46.17 -19.94
CA ILE A 853 31.65 -44.87 -19.33
C ILE A 853 30.42 -44.22 -19.98
N ALA A 854 30.29 -44.31 -21.31
CA ALA A 854 29.13 -43.84 -22.02
C ALA A 854 27.86 -44.58 -21.56
N ALA A 855 27.91 -45.90 -21.35
CA ALA A 855 26.77 -46.68 -20.86
C ALA A 855 26.31 -46.24 -19.46
N GLU A 856 27.24 -46.00 -18.55
CA GLU A 856 26.94 -45.47 -17.21
C GLU A 856 26.26 -44.09 -17.29
N LYS A 857 26.79 -43.20 -18.13
CA LYS A 857 26.23 -41.85 -18.32
C LYS A 857 24.91 -41.85 -19.08
N GLU A 858 24.72 -42.73 -20.06
CA GLU A 858 23.46 -42.93 -20.77
C GLU A 858 22.37 -43.42 -19.79
N ARG A 859 22.68 -44.35 -18.88
CA ARG A 859 21.74 -44.81 -17.84
C ARG A 859 21.34 -43.71 -16.86
N GLU A 860 22.29 -42.85 -16.44
CA GLU A 860 21.99 -41.68 -15.60
C GLU A 860 21.03 -40.70 -16.31
N ILE A 861 21.24 -40.47 -17.61
CA ILE A 861 20.37 -39.61 -18.43
C ILE A 861 18.97 -40.23 -18.57
N GLU A 862 18.90 -41.54 -18.81
CA GLU A 862 17.63 -42.27 -18.95
C GLU A 862 16.83 -42.26 -17.64
N ALA A 863 17.48 -42.44 -16.49
CA ALA A 863 16.83 -42.34 -15.18
C ALA A 863 16.23 -40.96 -14.94
N LYS A 864 16.95 -39.88 -15.26
CA LYS A 864 16.46 -38.50 -15.15
C LYS A 864 15.32 -38.21 -16.13
N LEU A 865 15.38 -38.72 -17.35
CA LEU A 865 14.33 -38.59 -18.35
C LEU A 865 13.04 -39.30 -17.90
N ASN A 866 13.16 -40.52 -17.37
CA ASN A 866 12.04 -41.28 -16.84
C ASN A 866 11.42 -40.63 -15.60
N GLN A 867 12.22 -39.94 -14.79
CA GLN A 867 11.70 -39.13 -13.69
C GLN A 867 10.81 -38.00 -14.21
N ILE A 868 11.26 -37.26 -15.23
CA ILE A 868 10.45 -36.20 -15.89
C ILE A 868 9.13 -36.79 -16.42
N PHE A 869 9.16 -37.98 -17.02
CA PHE A 869 7.93 -38.63 -17.51
C PHE A 869 6.97 -38.97 -16.38
N ALA A 870 7.48 -39.47 -15.25
CA ALA A 870 6.68 -39.81 -14.09
C ALA A 870 6.06 -38.57 -13.45
N ASP A 871 6.83 -37.48 -13.31
CA ASP A 871 6.38 -36.23 -12.71
C ASP A 871 5.25 -35.59 -13.54
N TRP A 872 5.38 -35.56 -14.86
CA TRP A 872 4.37 -34.98 -15.74
C TRP A 872 3.18 -35.90 -16.05
N ALA A 873 3.28 -37.19 -15.76
CA ALA A 873 2.15 -38.12 -15.89
C ALA A 873 1.06 -37.87 -14.84
N ILE A 874 1.43 -37.31 -13.68
CA ILE A 874 0.51 -37.05 -12.55
C ILE A 874 0.08 -35.58 -12.43
N GLU A 875 0.77 -34.66 -13.10
CA GLU A 875 0.47 -33.23 -13.01
C GLU A 875 -0.82 -32.87 -13.78
N ASN A 876 -1.73 -32.20 -13.09
CA ASN A 876 -3.10 -31.92 -13.55
C ASN A 876 -3.40 -30.42 -13.41
N LEU A 877 -4.15 -29.87 -14.38
CA LEU A 877 -4.65 -28.50 -14.38
C LEU A 877 -5.83 -28.36 -13.41
N PHE A 878 -5.83 -27.27 -12.64
CA PHE A 878 -6.90 -26.96 -11.69
C PHE A 878 -7.76 -25.79 -12.19
N PHE A 879 -9.07 -26.01 -12.18
CA PHE A 879 -10.06 -25.03 -12.61
C PHE A 879 -10.79 -24.42 -11.40
N SER A 880 -11.27 -23.18 -11.58
CA SER A 880 -12.03 -22.40 -10.62
C SER A 880 -13.34 -21.91 -11.22
N GLN A 881 -14.33 -21.71 -10.35
CA GLN A 881 -15.65 -21.28 -10.74
C GLN A 881 -15.68 -19.79 -11.10
N PHE A 882 -16.32 -19.47 -12.23
CA PHE A 882 -16.60 -18.10 -12.64
C PHE A 882 -18.08 -17.78 -12.47
N LYS A 883 -18.38 -16.94 -11.47
CA LYS A 883 -19.75 -16.51 -11.13
C LYS A 883 -20.68 -17.75 -11.03
N ASN A 884 -21.80 -17.75 -11.77
CA ASN A 884 -22.75 -18.87 -11.84
C ASN A 884 -22.58 -19.72 -13.11
N ARG A 885 -21.53 -19.51 -13.91
CA ARG A 885 -21.34 -20.15 -15.23
C ARG A 885 -20.44 -21.40 -15.19
N GLY A 886 -20.03 -21.85 -14.00
CA GLY A 886 -19.24 -23.06 -13.81
C GLY A 886 -17.73 -22.83 -13.80
N GLU A 887 -16.96 -23.91 -13.92
CA GLU A 887 -15.49 -23.92 -13.89
C GLU A 887 -14.90 -23.49 -15.25
N LEU A 888 -14.72 -22.17 -15.44
CA LEU A 888 -14.26 -21.56 -16.70
C LEU A 888 -12.91 -20.84 -16.58
N LEU A 889 -12.29 -20.87 -15.40
CA LEU A 889 -11.03 -20.18 -15.13
C LEU A 889 -9.97 -21.16 -14.65
N LEU A 890 -8.77 -21.07 -15.21
CA LEU A 890 -7.58 -21.69 -14.65
C LEU A 890 -7.24 -20.98 -13.34
N LYS A 891 -6.94 -21.74 -12.28
CA LYS A 891 -6.51 -21.16 -11.01
C LYS A 891 -5.10 -20.59 -11.11
N GLY A 892 -4.95 -19.30 -10.82
CA GLY A 892 -3.68 -18.58 -10.97
C GLY A 892 -2.54 -19.08 -10.07
N THR A 893 -2.85 -19.55 -8.86
CA THR A 893 -1.86 -20.06 -7.89
C THR A 893 -1.23 -21.37 -8.36
N GLU A 894 -2.06 -22.37 -8.67
CA GLU A 894 -1.62 -23.69 -9.15
C GLU A 894 -1.02 -23.60 -10.56
N ALA A 895 -1.48 -22.67 -11.40
CA ALA A 895 -0.87 -22.40 -12.71
C ALA A 895 0.53 -21.79 -12.59
N GLY A 896 0.76 -20.93 -11.60
CA GLY A 896 2.09 -20.39 -11.28
C GLY A 896 3.06 -21.50 -10.86
N GLU A 897 2.62 -22.40 -9.97
CA GLU A 897 3.43 -23.56 -9.57
C GLU A 897 3.74 -24.50 -10.75
N THR A 898 2.75 -24.74 -11.62
CA THR A 898 2.94 -25.54 -12.84
C THR A 898 3.96 -24.89 -13.77
N THR A 899 3.95 -23.56 -13.90
CA THR A 899 4.90 -22.81 -14.74
C THR A 899 6.33 -22.92 -14.22
N VAL A 900 6.53 -22.82 -12.90
CA VAL A 900 7.85 -23.03 -12.28
C VAL A 900 8.36 -24.46 -12.53
N LYS A 901 7.49 -25.47 -12.37
CA LYS A 901 7.85 -26.87 -12.69
C LYS A 901 8.20 -27.04 -14.17
N LEU A 902 7.50 -26.36 -15.09
CA LEU A 902 7.81 -26.38 -16.53
C LEU A 902 9.20 -25.79 -16.81
N GLU A 903 9.54 -24.65 -16.20
CA GLU A 903 10.87 -24.02 -16.32
C GLU A 903 11.99 -24.92 -15.80
N ASP A 904 11.79 -25.54 -14.62
CA ASP A 904 12.75 -26.49 -14.05
C ASP A 904 12.93 -27.75 -14.94
N GLY A 905 11.83 -28.24 -15.51
CA GLY A 905 11.82 -29.33 -16.49
C GLY A 905 12.57 -28.97 -17.77
N LEU A 906 12.36 -27.77 -18.31
CA LEU A 906 13.07 -27.25 -19.48
C LEU A 906 14.56 -27.04 -19.22
N MET A 907 14.94 -26.50 -18.06
CA MET A 907 16.34 -26.36 -17.66
C MET A 907 17.03 -27.72 -17.55
N THR A 908 16.34 -28.70 -16.96
CA THR A 908 16.85 -30.07 -16.84
C THR A 908 17.02 -30.71 -18.21
N LEU A 909 16.02 -30.67 -19.08
CA LEU A 909 16.11 -31.20 -20.46
C LEU A 909 17.18 -30.47 -21.29
N GLY A 910 17.32 -29.16 -21.13
CA GLY A 910 18.37 -28.36 -21.77
C GLY A 910 19.77 -28.78 -21.34
N SER A 911 19.96 -29.04 -20.04
CA SER A 911 21.23 -29.57 -19.51
C SER A 911 21.52 -30.98 -20.04
N LEU A 912 20.50 -31.84 -20.16
CA LEU A 912 20.64 -33.20 -20.71
C LEU A 912 20.99 -33.16 -22.20
N LEU A 913 20.42 -32.22 -22.97
CA LEU A 913 20.73 -32.03 -24.39
C LEU A 913 22.18 -31.55 -24.61
N SER A 914 22.71 -30.74 -23.69
CA SER A 914 24.11 -30.26 -23.75
C SER A 914 25.15 -31.35 -23.45
N ASN A 915 24.73 -32.47 -22.85
CA ASN A 915 25.61 -33.57 -22.51
C ASN A 915 26.02 -34.36 -23.77
N ARG A 916 27.32 -34.62 -23.94
CA ARG A 916 27.90 -35.37 -25.08
C ARG A 916 27.35 -36.80 -25.23
N TYR A 917 26.88 -37.40 -24.14
CA TYR A 917 26.36 -38.78 -24.13
C TYR A 917 24.86 -38.87 -24.43
N SER A 918 24.17 -37.75 -24.68
CA SER A 918 22.73 -37.71 -24.96
C SER A 918 22.34 -38.16 -26.38
N ALA A 919 23.32 -38.44 -27.25
CA ALA A 919 23.12 -38.69 -28.68
C ALA A 919 22.10 -39.81 -28.98
N ALA A 920 22.08 -40.88 -28.18
CA ALA A 920 21.17 -42.01 -28.36
C ALA A 920 19.69 -41.70 -27.99
N MET A 921 19.46 -40.69 -27.14
CA MET A 921 18.13 -40.30 -26.64
C MET A 921 17.70 -38.90 -27.09
N LYS A 922 18.46 -38.29 -28.01
CA LYS A 922 18.29 -36.90 -28.45
C LYS A 922 16.90 -36.63 -29.01
N ASP A 923 16.36 -37.55 -29.81
CA ASP A 923 15.04 -37.39 -30.42
C ASP A 923 13.92 -37.36 -29.36
N THR A 924 14.06 -38.17 -28.31
CA THR A 924 13.13 -38.20 -27.18
C THR A 924 13.24 -36.92 -26.35
N ILE A 925 14.45 -36.45 -26.06
CA ILE A 925 14.69 -35.19 -25.34
C ILE A 925 14.12 -34.00 -26.14
N LEU A 926 14.35 -33.94 -27.45
CA LEU A 926 13.82 -32.87 -28.31
C LEU A 926 12.30 -32.87 -28.37
N LYS A 927 11.67 -34.06 -28.40
CA LYS A 927 10.21 -34.18 -28.37
C LYS A 927 9.62 -33.64 -27.07
N TRP A 928 10.22 -33.99 -25.93
CA TRP A 928 9.76 -33.48 -24.63
C TRP A 928 10.11 -32.01 -24.41
N LEU A 929 11.23 -31.54 -24.95
CA LEU A 929 11.57 -30.13 -24.98
C LEU A 929 10.49 -29.34 -25.74
N HIS A 930 10.05 -29.84 -26.89
CA HIS A 930 8.96 -29.24 -27.64
C HIS A 930 7.66 -29.25 -26.83
N TYR A 931 7.29 -30.37 -26.21
CA TYR A 931 6.07 -30.45 -25.41
C TYR A 931 6.04 -29.49 -24.22
N LEU A 932 7.13 -29.42 -23.44
CA LEU A 932 7.18 -28.50 -22.30
C LEU A 932 7.22 -27.03 -22.76
N THR A 933 7.92 -26.72 -23.86
CA THR A 933 7.96 -25.35 -24.42
C THR A 933 6.57 -24.92 -24.89
N THR A 934 5.89 -25.76 -25.67
CA THR A 934 4.52 -25.50 -26.14
C THR A 934 3.56 -25.38 -24.96
N ALA A 935 3.71 -26.21 -23.91
CA ALA A 935 2.87 -26.11 -22.72
C ALA A 935 3.06 -24.79 -21.97
N THR A 936 4.30 -24.30 -21.83
CA THR A 936 4.59 -22.98 -21.24
C THR A 936 3.94 -21.86 -22.04
N GLU A 937 4.16 -21.83 -23.36
CA GLU A 937 3.57 -20.81 -24.24
C GLU A 937 2.03 -20.82 -24.19
N VAL A 938 1.42 -22.01 -24.13
CA VAL A 938 -0.03 -22.16 -24.03
C VAL A 938 -0.56 -21.65 -22.70
N ILE A 939 0.06 -22.00 -21.57
CA ILE A 939 -0.40 -21.55 -20.23
C ILE A 939 -0.24 -20.04 -20.07
N GLU A 940 0.86 -19.45 -20.54
CA GLU A 940 1.08 -18.00 -20.50
C GLU A 940 0.02 -17.26 -21.33
N ASN A 941 -0.18 -17.68 -22.58
CA ASN A 941 -1.22 -17.09 -23.43
C ASN A 941 -2.62 -17.30 -22.86
N TRP A 942 -2.88 -18.46 -22.25
CA TRP A 942 -4.16 -18.74 -21.61
C TRP A 942 -4.44 -17.76 -20.48
N LEU A 943 -3.49 -17.50 -19.58
CA LEU A 943 -3.67 -16.55 -18.49
C LEU A 943 -3.91 -15.13 -19.01
N ILE A 944 -3.22 -14.72 -20.08
CA ILE A 944 -3.43 -13.40 -20.72
C ILE A 944 -4.86 -13.31 -21.29
N VAL A 945 -5.26 -14.30 -22.10
CA VAL A 945 -6.60 -14.37 -22.70
C VAL A 945 -7.68 -14.43 -21.62
N GLN A 946 -7.47 -15.20 -20.57
CA GLN A 946 -8.38 -15.34 -19.44
C GLN A 946 -8.61 -14.00 -18.73
N ASN A 947 -7.53 -13.28 -18.41
CA ASN A 947 -7.63 -11.98 -17.75
C ASN A 947 -8.35 -10.95 -18.63
N LEU A 948 -8.04 -10.94 -19.93
CA LEU A 948 -8.68 -10.02 -20.88
C LEU A 948 -10.16 -10.38 -21.12
N TRP A 949 -10.49 -11.67 -21.19
CA TRP A 949 -11.86 -12.15 -21.31
C TRP A 949 -12.69 -11.84 -20.06
N VAL A 950 -12.16 -12.03 -18.85
CA VAL A 950 -12.85 -11.65 -17.60
C VAL A 950 -13.15 -10.16 -17.56
N TYR A 951 -12.20 -9.32 -18.00
CA TYR A 951 -12.40 -7.88 -18.11
C TYR A 951 -13.49 -7.53 -19.12
N LEU A 952 -13.43 -8.08 -20.34
CA LEU A 952 -14.40 -7.77 -21.40
C LEU A 952 -15.79 -8.37 -21.13
N GLU A 953 -15.89 -9.51 -20.43
CA GLU A 953 -17.17 -10.08 -19.98
C GLU A 953 -17.89 -9.13 -19.03
N ALA A 954 -17.16 -8.53 -18.06
CA ALA A 954 -17.74 -7.55 -17.15
C ALA A 954 -18.27 -6.30 -17.88
N VAL A 955 -17.64 -5.92 -18.99
CA VAL A 955 -18.00 -4.74 -19.80
C VAL A 955 -19.19 -5.03 -20.73
N PHE A 956 -19.18 -6.15 -21.46
CA PHE A 956 -20.16 -6.45 -22.52
C PHE A 956 -21.38 -7.27 -22.04
N VAL A 957 -21.28 -8.04 -20.96
CA VAL A 957 -22.41 -8.86 -20.46
C VAL A 957 -23.21 -8.13 -19.37
N GLY A 958 -22.58 -7.22 -18.62
CA GLY A 958 -23.20 -6.51 -17.49
C GLY A 958 -23.55 -5.03 -17.69
N GLY A 959 -23.10 -4.39 -18.79
CA GLY A 959 -23.14 -2.92 -18.93
C GLY A 959 -23.96 -2.38 -20.11
N ASP A 960 -24.42 -1.12 -20.00
CA ASP A 960 -25.10 -0.39 -21.09
C ASP A 960 -24.21 -0.16 -22.34
N ILE A 961 -22.90 -0.40 -22.24
CA ILE A 961 -21.92 -0.30 -23.32
C ILE A 961 -22.22 -1.29 -24.45
N ALA A 962 -22.79 -2.47 -24.13
CA ALA A 962 -23.21 -3.45 -25.13
C ALA A 962 -24.31 -2.92 -26.07
N LYS A 963 -25.13 -1.96 -25.62
CA LYS A 963 -26.13 -1.29 -26.46
C LYS A 963 -25.52 -0.20 -27.35
N GLN A 964 -24.40 0.38 -26.93
CA GLN A 964 -23.71 1.44 -27.67
C GLN A 964 -22.82 0.88 -28.79
N LEU A 965 -22.23 -0.31 -28.59
CA LEU A 965 -21.38 -1.00 -29.56
C LEU A 965 -21.91 -2.42 -29.88
N PRO A 966 -23.04 -2.54 -30.61
CA PRO A 966 -23.72 -3.82 -30.82
C PRO A 966 -22.91 -4.81 -31.67
N LYS A 967 -22.10 -4.32 -32.62
CA LYS A 967 -21.24 -5.17 -33.46
C LYS A 967 -20.14 -5.86 -32.64
N GLU A 968 -19.50 -5.12 -31.73
CA GLU A 968 -18.46 -5.68 -30.85
C GLU A 968 -19.07 -6.55 -29.75
N ALA A 969 -20.29 -6.25 -29.29
CA ALA A 969 -21.01 -7.13 -28.37
C ALA A 969 -21.40 -8.49 -29.01
N GLU A 970 -21.82 -8.49 -30.28
CA GLU A 970 -22.09 -9.72 -31.04
C GLU A 970 -20.81 -10.52 -31.29
N ARG A 971 -19.71 -9.83 -31.63
CA ARG A 971 -18.38 -10.43 -31.75
C ARG A 971 -17.92 -11.05 -30.42
N PHE A 972 -18.07 -10.32 -29.32
CA PHE A 972 -17.75 -10.82 -27.98
C PHE A 972 -18.61 -12.03 -27.59
N ALA A 973 -19.88 -12.10 -27.97
CA ALA A 973 -20.72 -13.27 -27.71
C ALA A 973 -20.22 -14.54 -28.43
N VAL A 974 -19.66 -14.41 -29.63
CA VAL A 974 -19.01 -15.53 -30.35
C VAL A 974 -17.73 -15.95 -29.62
N ILE A 975 -16.93 -14.98 -29.15
CA ILE A 975 -15.73 -15.24 -28.36
C ILE A 975 -16.09 -15.95 -27.04
N ASP A 976 -17.12 -15.49 -26.33
CA ASP A 976 -17.65 -16.08 -25.09
C ASP A 976 -18.05 -17.54 -25.29
N SER A 977 -18.83 -17.83 -26.35
CA SER A 977 -19.22 -19.22 -26.67
C SER A 977 -18.02 -20.10 -27.02
N THR A 978 -17.02 -19.53 -27.69
CA THR A 978 -15.80 -20.25 -28.06
C THR A 978 -14.93 -20.53 -26.84
N TRP A 979 -14.79 -19.56 -25.93
CA TRP A 979 -14.09 -19.71 -24.65
C TRP A 979 -14.71 -20.80 -23.78
N VAL A 980 -16.04 -20.81 -23.62
CA VAL A 980 -16.75 -21.83 -22.84
C VAL A 980 -16.49 -23.23 -23.39
N LYS A 981 -16.62 -23.43 -24.71
CA LYS A 981 -16.34 -24.73 -25.36
C LYS A 981 -14.88 -25.15 -25.20
N LEU A 982 -13.95 -24.19 -25.23
CA LEU A 982 -12.52 -24.45 -25.06
C LEU A 982 -12.22 -24.90 -23.62
N MET A 983 -12.81 -24.24 -22.62
CA MET A 983 -12.67 -24.60 -21.22
C MET A 983 -13.33 -25.95 -20.87
N GLU A 984 -14.48 -26.27 -21.48
CA GLU A 984 -15.11 -27.59 -21.32
C GLU A 984 -14.21 -28.72 -21.83
N ARG A 985 -13.57 -28.54 -22.99
CA ARG A 985 -12.61 -29.53 -23.53
C ARG A 985 -11.36 -29.66 -22.67
N ALA A 986 -10.85 -28.53 -22.17
CA ALA A 986 -9.73 -28.54 -21.24
C ALA A 986 -10.04 -29.29 -19.94
N ARG A 987 -11.30 -29.26 -19.50
CA ARG A 987 -11.77 -30.00 -18.33
C ARG A 987 -11.86 -31.52 -18.58
N GLU A 988 -12.15 -31.94 -19.82
CA GLU A 988 -12.12 -33.37 -20.19
C GLU A 988 -10.70 -33.95 -20.16
N LYS A 989 -9.70 -33.11 -20.47
CA LYS A 989 -8.27 -33.48 -20.47
C LYS A 989 -7.51 -32.69 -19.41
N ILE A 990 -7.56 -33.16 -18.17
CA ILE A 990 -7.00 -32.44 -17.02
C ILE A 990 -5.47 -32.43 -17.02
N ASN A 991 -4.79 -33.43 -17.61
CA ASN A 991 -3.32 -33.48 -17.59
C ASN A 991 -2.70 -32.35 -18.44
N VAL A 992 -1.70 -31.68 -17.86
CA VAL A 992 -1.07 -30.47 -18.42
C VAL A 992 -0.53 -30.70 -19.84
N ILE A 993 0.23 -31.76 -20.06
CA ILE A 993 0.87 -32.04 -21.36
C ILE A 993 -0.16 -32.50 -22.39
N LYS A 994 -1.12 -33.35 -21.98
CA LYS A 994 -2.17 -33.82 -22.89
C LYS A 994 -3.10 -32.69 -23.36
N CYS A 995 -3.32 -31.69 -22.50
CA CYS A 995 -4.16 -30.54 -22.81
C CYS A 995 -3.43 -29.49 -23.65
N CYS A 996 -2.18 -29.17 -23.28
CA CYS A 996 -1.47 -28.03 -23.86
C CYS A 996 -0.56 -28.39 -25.04
N ALA A 997 -0.03 -29.63 -25.10
CA ALA A 997 1.01 -30.01 -26.06
C ALA A 997 0.61 -31.17 -27.00
N GLU A 998 -0.21 -32.14 -26.57
CA GLU A 998 -0.68 -33.21 -27.46
C GLU A 998 -1.86 -32.78 -28.34
N ASP A 999 -2.61 -31.76 -27.93
CA ASP A 999 -3.76 -31.24 -28.66
C ASP A 999 -3.50 -29.82 -29.16
N ASP A 1000 -3.25 -29.69 -30.45
CA ASP A 1000 -2.99 -28.40 -31.14
C ASP A 1000 -4.12 -27.38 -31.00
N THR A 1001 -5.30 -27.78 -30.52
CA THR A 1001 -6.47 -26.90 -30.43
C THR A 1001 -6.25 -25.72 -29.50
N MET A 1002 -5.62 -25.91 -28.33
CA MET A 1002 -5.35 -24.81 -27.39
C MET A 1002 -4.30 -23.84 -27.93
N SER A 1003 -3.22 -24.40 -28.50
CA SER A 1003 -2.12 -23.63 -29.11
C SER A 1003 -2.58 -22.77 -30.28
N LYS A 1004 -3.55 -23.22 -31.09
CA LYS A 1004 -4.07 -22.45 -32.24
C LYS A 1004 -5.24 -21.53 -31.88
N ALA A 1005 -6.10 -21.91 -30.93
CA ALA A 1005 -7.29 -21.14 -30.59
C ALA A 1005 -7.01 -19.94 -29.68
N LEU A 1006 -6.10 -20.08 -28.70
CA LEU A 1006 -5.81 -19.00 -27.74
C LEU A 1006 -5.23 -17.74 -28.40
N PRO A 1007 -4.26 -17.81 -29.34
CA PRO A 1007 -3.74 -16.61 -30.01
C PRO A 1007 -4.81 -15.91 -30.85
N HIS A 1008 -5.66 -16.66 -31.56
CA HIS A 1008 -6.76 -16.08 -32.33
C HIS A 1008 -7.79 -15.42 -31.40
N LEU A 1009 -8.11 -16.02 -30.26
CA LEU A 1009 -8.99 -15.41 -29.26
C LEU A 1009 -8.36 -14.15 -28.66
N LEU A 1010 -7.05 -14.13 -28.45
CA LEU A 1010 -6.33 -12.95 -27.97
C LEU A 1010 -6.44 -11.78 -28.95
N GLU A 1011 -6.17 -12.02 -30.24
CA GLU A 1011 -6.29 -10.97 -31.28
C GLU A 1011 -7.71 -10.40 -31.37
N GLU A 1012 -8.71 -11.28 -31.31
CA GLU A 1012 -10.13 -10.89 -31.34
C GLU A 1012 -10.54 -10.10 -30.08
N LEU A 1013 -10.05 -10.49 -28.89
CA LEU A 1013 -10.29 -9.76 -27.64
C LEU A 1013 -9.57 -8.41 -27.61
N GLU A 1014 -8.34 -8.32 -28.11
CA GLU A 1014 -7.62 -7.06 -28.24
C GLU A 1014 -8.30 -6.10 -29.23
N ALA A 1015 -8.88 -6.63 -30.31
CA ALA A 1015 -9.66 -5.83 -31.24
C ALA A 1015 -10.89 -5.22 -30.55
N CYS A 1016 -11.63 -6.01 -29.76
CA CYS A 1016 -12.72 -5.52 -28.91
C CYS A 1016 -12.25 -4.46 -27.90
N GLN A 1017 -11.08 -4.65 -27.28
CA GLN A 1017 -10.49 -3.70 -26.34
C GLN A 1017 -10.09 -2.38 -27.02
N LYS A 1018 -9.48 -2.43 -28.21
CA LYS A 1018 -9.11 -1.22 -28.97
C LYS A 1018 -10.34 -0.41 -29.37
N SER A 1019 -11.44 -1.08 -29.77
CA SER A 1019 -12.73 -0.44 -30.08
C SER A 1019 -13.43 0.19 -28.86
N LEU A 1020 -13.00 -0.12 -27.62
CA LEU A 1020 -13.51 0.51 -26.39
C LEU A 1020 -12.75 1.79 -26.02
N VAL A 1021 -11.50 1.94 -26.49
CA VAL A 1021 -10.63 3.09 -26.19
C VAL A 1021 -10.74 4.19 -27.24
N GLY A 1022 -11.08 3.83 -28.49
CA GLY A 1022 -11.36 4.77 -29.60
C GLY A 1022 -12.83 5.17 -29.66
#